data_AF-A0A817M8P1-F1
#
_entry.id   AF-A0A817M8P1-F1
#
_cell.length_a   1.000
_cell.length_b   1.000
_cell.length_c   1.000
_cell.angle_alpha   90.00
_cell.angle_beta   90.00
_cell.angle_gamma   90.00
#
_symmetry.space_group_name_H-M   'P 1'
#
loop_
_entity.id
_entity.type
_entity.pdbx_description
1 polymer ?
#
loop_
_entity_poly.entity_id
_entity_poly.type
_entity_poly.pdbx_seq_one_letter_code
_entity_poly.pdbx_strand_id
1 'polypeptide(L)'
;MLGTHAIATPWSTAPLALDSSWSSICYVASLAWGYHTVADRWEAWLHAWPKDVRLINSPSLLLWNTRKTYLKELEKAGIPVVPTLYVEQIDEKTLIDAAAHFATTDLIVKPQVSASGFNMLRVLVGSLDLASSPRSLSVTTAVDEFTRLGIAHSAMMIQPFMPNVVHEGELSVIMCNGQFSHAARKTPSSGDYRVQDELGGIITAMDQPSAEMLELARASLAICPETPIYARVDMIRNHLTGCLDDILQRYRHRRYLVIIGFLVGICSITACIRLWLYQVMSPIKNDISPTTNFSQVRRNITERRFTSSAVESLIQKIKRNIRNKELAWLFENCFPNTLDTTVDFDAKAAAQNHPDTYVITGDIDAMWLRDSSAQIHPYLPLMKHDKKLRQLIEGVLLRQFICIQRDPYANAYYKDLNRISEWKHIDQIEMRDGVHERKWELDSLCYVLRLIHSYWKEVNYDLTFFHDHKEEFKKTIRIILQTMKEQRRYNGSGSYSYQREGAPPDPRDHLAKPNGLIYSYFRPSDDLQTFPYLIPSQFFAHHSLKLLLELVKNLTWTDDFSDDILSLISHLHSILFDDNIKNNIETLITFQHKKYGLIYSYEINGIGDRNLMDDANIPSLLSLPYLCPNDISINDPIYRNTRKFVLSKDNPWFFKGDVLQGIGGPHVGYGMVWPLAIIMRGLTTNDDDEIRLCLNMLQKSHDDTGFMHESIDINDPMKFTRSWFAWANSLFGEFIWKLYREKKYLLDGIYAE
;
A
#
# COMPACT_ATOMS: atom_id res chain seq x y z
N MET A 1 -3.79 24.09 -1.71
CA MET A 1 -5.20 23.77 -2.04
C MET A 1 -6.00 25.06 -2.22
N LEU A 2 -6.75 25.23 -3.32
CA LEU A 2 -7.64 26.40 -3.55
C LEU A 2 -9.11 26.13 -3.16
N GLY A 3 -9.36 25.32 -2.11
CA GLY A 3 -10.70 25.20 -1.51
C GLY A 3 -11.84 24.73 -2.43
N THR A 4 -11.58 23.78 -3.34
CA THR A 4 -12.62 23.22 -4.23
C THR A 4 -13.05 21.82 -3.78
N HIS A 5 -14.36 21.62 -3.66
CA HIS A 5 -14.99 20.33 -3.39
C HIS A 5 -15.45 19.71 -4.73
N ALA A 6 -15.05 18.46 -5.01
CA ALA A 6 -15.54 17.70 -6.15
C ALA A 6 -16.50 16.60 -5.69
N ILE A 7 -17.63 16.45 -6.37
CA ILE A 7 -18.65 15.43 -6.06
C ILE A 7 -18.77 14.52 -7.28
N ALA A 8 -18.44 13.24 -7.11
CA ALA A 8 -18.67 12.24 -8.15
C ALA A 8 -20.16 11.90 -8.24
N THR A 9 -20.76 12.10 -9.41
CA THR A 9 -22.18 11.79 -9.66
C THR A 9 -22.29 10.84 -10.84
N PRO A 10 -22.97 9.69 -10.72
CA PRO A 10 -23.18 8.80 -11.87
C PRO A 10 -24.06 9.49 -12.92
N TRP A 11 -23.50 9.72 -14.11
CA TRP A 11 -24.19 10.38 -15.22
C TRP A 11 -25.44 9.60 -15.68
N SER A 12 -25.45 8.27 -15.51
CA SER A 12 -26.59 7.40 -15.80
C SER A 12 -27.80 7.68 -14.93
N THR A 13 -27.61 8.24 -13.73
CA THR A 13 -28.67 8.61 -12.79
C THR A 13 -28.95 10.11 -12.74
N ALA A 14 -28.11 10.93 -13.39
CA ALA A 14 -28.30 12.36 -13.45
C ALA A 14 -29.58 12.72 -14.24
N PRO A 15 -30.32 13.78 -13.84
CA PRO A 15 -31.45 14.28 -14.61
C PRO A 15 -30.98 14.74 -16.00
N LEU A 16 -31.84 14.52 -17.01
CA LEU A 16 -31.54 14.91 -18.39
C LEU A 16 -31.45 16.43 -18.58
N ALA A 17 -32.15 17.20 -17.75
CA ALA A 17 -32.09 18.65 -17.72
C ALA A 17 -31.52 19.11 -16.38
N LEU A 18 -30.43 19.86 -16.44
CA LEU A 18 -29.91 20.64 -15.32
C LEU A 18 -30.53 22.04 -15.40
N ASP A 19 -30.86 22.65 -14.26
CA ASP A 19 -31.35 24.03 -14.22
C ASP A 19 -30.21 25.04 -13.98
N SER A 20 -30.50 26.34 -14.04
CA SER A 20 -29.51 27.40 -13.89
C SER A 20 -28.92 27.54 -12.47
N SER A 21 -29.48 26.85 -11.46
CA SER A 21 -28.92 26.85 -10.10
C SER A 21 -27.56 26.17 -10.00
N TRP A 22 -27.17 25.45 -11.06
CA TRP A 22 -25.91 24.72 -11.18
C TRP A 22 -24.78 25.49 -11.90
N SER A 23 -25.06 26.73 -12.32
CA SER A 23 -24.12 27.59 -13.07
C SER A 23 -22.82 27.94 -12.32
N SER A 24 -22.80 27.81 -10.99
CA SER A 24 -21.60 28.00 -10.16
C SER A 24 -20.67 26.78 -10.08
N ILE A 25 -21.05 25.65 -10.70
CA ILE A 25 -20.31 24.38 -10.64
C ILE A 25 -19.63 24.11 -11.99
N CYS A 26 -18.36 23.71 -11.95
CA CYS A 26 -17.64 23.24 -13.12
C CYS A 26 -17.77 21.72 -13.22
N TYR A 27 -18.33 21.22 -14.32
CA TYR A 27 -18.51 19.80 -14.56
C TYR A 27 -17.35 19.23 -15.36
N VAL A 28 -16.96 17.99 -15.05
CA VAL A 28 -15.99 17.23 -15.84
C VAL A 28 -16.62 15.90 -16.17
N ALA A 29 -16.65 15.54 -17.45
CA ALA A 29 -16.96 14.18 -17.88
C ALA A 29 -15.76 13.26 -17.56
N SER A 30 -15.41 13.08 -16.28
CA SER A 30 -14.22 12.30 -15.90
C SER A 30 -14.43 10.81 -16.15
N LEU A 31 -15.62 10.29 -15.84
CA LEU A 31 -15.98 8.87 -15.89
C LEU A 31 -17.36 8.66 -16.53
N ALA A 32 -17.56 9.15 -17.75
CA ALA A 32 -18.73 8.79 -18.56
C ALA A 32 -18.65 7.34 -19.09
N TRP A 33 -18.02 6.42 -18.35
CA TRP A 33 -17.89 5.01 -18.76
C TRP A 33 -19.28 4.39 -18.91
N GLY A 34 -19.43 3.51 -19.89
CA GLY A 34 -20.72 2.95 -20.27
C GLY A 34 -21.59 3.82 -21.18
N TYR A 35 -21.16 5.01 -21.63
CA TYR A 35 -21.95 5.81 -22.60
C TYR A 35 -22.33 5.01 -23.85
N HIS A 36 -21.45 4.10 -24.29
CA HIS A 36 -21.66 3.27 -25.47
C HIS A 36 -22.74 2.20 -25.29
N THR A 37 -23.16 1.87 -24.06
CA THR A 37 -24.25 0.91 -23.82
C THR A 37 -25.62 1.58 -23.81
N VAL A 38 -25.66 2.92 -23.70
CA VAL A 38 -26.86 3.77 -23.65
C VAL A 38 -26.62 5.08 -24.42
N ALA A 39 -26.14 4.94 -25.66
CA ALA A 39 -25.67 6.05 -26.49
C ALA A 39 -26.72 7.15 -26.70
N ASP A 40 -27.97 6.76 -26.96
CA ASP A 40 -29.07 7.71 -27.18
C ASP A 40 -29.31 8.60 -25.95
N ARG A 41 -29.18 8.04 -24.74
CA ARG A 41 -29.28 8.82 -23.50
C ARG A 41 -28.11 9.79 -23.37
N TRP A 42 -26.90 9.34 -23.68
CA TRP A 42 -25.70 10.17 -23.62
C TRP A 42 -25.77 11.34 -24.60
N GLU A 43 -26.11 11.08 -25.87
CA GLU A 43 -26.27 12.12 -26.89
C GLU A 43 -27.39 13.08 -26.50
N ALA A 44 -28.55 12.58 -26.04
CA ALA A 44 -29.65 13.41 -25.57
C ALA A 44 -29.25 14.31 -24.39
N TRP A 45 -28.43 13.78 -23.46
CA TRP A 45 -27.95 14.55 -22.30
C TRP A 45 -27.00 15.67 -22.70
N LEU A 46 -26.06 15.41 -23.61
CA LEU A 46 -25.17 16.45 -24.15
C LEU A 46 -25.94 17.49 -24.97
N HIS A 47 -26.96 17.11 -25.72
CA HIS A 47 -27.84 18.04 -26.43
C HIS A 47 -28.68 18.91 -25.50
N ALA A 48 -29.13 18.35 -24.37
CA ALA A 48 -29.91 19.06 -23.36
C ALA A 48 -29.05 19.88 -22.39
N TRP A 49 -27.72 19.86 -22.53
CA TRP A 49 -26.80 20.53 -21.62
C TRP A 49 -27.00 22.07 -21.63
N PRO A 50 -27.22 22.72 -20.47
CA PRO A 50 -27.43 24.17 -20.43
C PRO A 50 -26.23 24.96 -20.92
N LYS A 51 -26.45 26.00 -21.74
CA LYS A 51 -25.38 26.82 -22.34
C LYS A 51 -24.57 27.61 -21.32
N ASP A 52 -25.18 27.89 -20.18
CA ASP A 52 -24.66 28.66 -19.05
C ASP A 52 -23.97 27.78 -17.98
N VAL A 53 -24.02 26.45 -18.11
CA VAL A 53 -23.33 25.51 -17.23
C VAL A 53 -22.05 25.02 -17.89
N ARG A 54 -20.90 25.26 -17.25
CA ARG A 54 -19.58 24.90 -17.81
C ARG A 54 -19.31 23.40 -17.68
N LEU A 55 -19.13 22.73 -18.82
CA LEU A 55 -18.61 21.37 -18.93
C LEU A 55 -17.20 21.39 -19.54
N ILE A 56 -16.23 20.81 -18.83
CA ILE A 56 -14.85 20.66 -19.33
C ILE A 56 -14.85 19.65 -20.47
N ASN A 57 -14.33 20.11 -21.62
CA ASN A 57 -14.62 19.61 -22.97
C ASN A 57 -16.11 19.77 -23.28
N SER A 58 -16.42 20.70 -24.18
CA SER A 58 -17.79 21.14 -24.43
C SER A 58 -18.69 19.99 -24.87
N PRO A 59 -20.02 20.09 -24.68
CA PRO A 59 -20.95 19.11 -25.20
C PRO A 59 -20.77 18.87 -26.70
N SER A 60 -20.45 19.91 -27.49
CA SER A 60 -20.12 19.77 -28.92
C SER A 60 -18.87 18.92 -29.18
N LEU A 61 -17.80 19.11 -28.40
CA LEU A 61 -16.58 18.33 -28.54
C LEU A 61 -16.81 16.86 -28.13
N LEU A 62 -17.55 16.64 -27.05
CA LEU A 62 -17.91 15.30 -26.57
C LEU A 62 -18.83 14.57 -27.56
N LEU A 63 -19.84 15.24 -28.12
CA LEU A 63 -20.70 14.69 -29.18
C LEU A 63 -19.89 14.31 -30.41
N TRP A 64 -18.99 15.19 -30.87
CA TRP A 64 -18.10 14.92 -31.99
C TRP A 64 -17.23 13.69 -31.77
N ASN A 65 -16.72 13.48 -30.55
CA ASN A 65 -15.88 12.32 -30.22
C ASN A 65 -16.66 11.04 -29.88
N THR A 66 -17.93 11.14 -29.49
CA THR A 66 -18.79 10.00 -29.10
C THR A 66 -18.88 8.95 -30.21
N ARG A 67 -18.93 9.42 -31.47
CA ARG A 67 -19.02 8.57 -32.65
C ARG A 67 -17.69 8.60 -33.41
N LYS A 68 -17.15 7.42 -33.72
CA LYS A 68 -15.82 7.25 -34.37
C LYS A 68 -15.72 7.76 -35.80
N THR A 69 -16.76 8.39 -36.33
CA THR A 69 -16.75 9.11 -37.61
C THR A 69 -15.75 10.27 -37.63
N TYR A 70 -15.30 10.77 -36.46
CA TYR A 70 -14.19 11.71 -36.37
C TYR A 70 -12.91 11.18 -37.06
N LEU A 71 -12.68 9.84 -37.12
CA LEU A 71 -11.53 9.27 -37.82
C LEU A 71 -11.57 9.57 -39.32
N LYS A 72 -12.77 9.65 -39.92
CA LYS A 72 -12.97 10.05 -41.33
C LYS A 72 -12.62 11.52 -41.55
N GLU A 73 -12.85 12.37 -40.55
CA GLU A 73 -12.47 13.78 -40.60
C GLU A 73 -10.96 13.96 -40.47
N LEU A 74 -10.32 13.23 -39.54
CA LEU A 74 -8.87 13.14 -39.42
C LEU A 74 -8.22 12.67 -40.73
N GLU A 75 -8.75 11.61 -41.34
CA GLU A 75 -8.27 11.07 -42.62
C GLU A 75 -8.33 12.12 -43.74
N LYS A 76 -9.47 12.80 -43.90
CA LYS A 76 -9.67 13.88 -44.88
C LYS A 76 -8.72 15.05 -44.68
N ALA A 77 -8.35 15.33 -43.43
CA ALA A 77 -7.38 16.37 -43.08
C ALA A 77 -5.92 15.94 -43.28
N GLY A 78 -5.67 14.74 -43.81
CA GLY A 78 -4.32 14.25 -44.06
C GLY A 78 -3.65 13.62 -42.84
N ILE A 79 -4.40 13.34 -41.76
CA ILE A 79 -3.88 12.64 -40.59
C ILE A 79 -3.92 11.12 -40.86
N PRO A 80 -2.79 10.40 -40.69
CA PRO A 80 -2.77 8.95 -40.86
C PRO A 80 -3.67 8.24 -39.84
N VAL A 81 -4.72 7.60 -40.33
CA VAL A 81 -5.61 6.71 -39.56
C VAL A 81 -5.57 5.31 -40.18
N VAL A 82 -6.01 4.30 -39.45
CA VAL A 82 -6.24 2.97 -40.06
C VAL A 82 -7.34 3.09 -41.12
N PRO A 83 -7.13 2.56 -42.35
CA PRO A 83 -8.16 2.58 -43.40
C PRO A 83 -9.48 2.01 -42.87
N THR A 84 -10.58 2.72 -43.09
CA THR A 84 -11.85 2.40 -42.43
C THR A 84 -13.02 2.49 -43.41
N LEU A 85 -13.82 1.43 -43.46
CA LEU A 85 -15.13 1.43 -44.10
C LEU A 85 -16.20 1.64 -43.04
N TYR A 86 -17.15 2.52 -43.33
CA TYR A 86 -18.32 2.79 -42.49
C TYR A 86 -19.54 2.20 -43.17
N VAL A 87 -20.29 1.38 -42.46
CA VAL A 87 -21.44 0.63 -42.99
C VAL A 87 -22.60 0.71 -42.02
N GLU A 88 -23.83 0.59 -42.52
CA GLU A 88 -25.06 0.60 -41.71
C GLU A 88 -25.60 -0.81 -41.43
N GLN A 89 -24.95 -1.83 -42.00
CA GLN A 89 -25.29 -3.23 -41.76
C GLN A 89 -24.05 -4.12 -41.91
N ILE A 90 -24.04 -5.27 -41.23
CA ILE A 90 -23.04 -6.31 -41.35
C ILE A 90 -23.74 -7.60 -41.81
N ASP A 91 -23.41 -8.01 -43.02
CA ASP A 91 -23.74 -9.31 -43.60
C ASP A 91 -22.48 -9.94 -44.22
N GLU A 92 -22.57 -11.17 -44.70
CA GLU A 92 -21.41 -11.88 -45.26
C GLU A 92 -20.79 -11.13 -46.44
N LYS A 93 -21.63 -10.58 -47.32
CA LYS A 93 -21.20 -9.82 -48.49
C LYS A 93 -20.42 -8.58 -48.08
N THR A 94 -20.88 -7.87 -47.05
CA THR A 94 -20.23 -6.65 -46.53
C THR A 94 -18.82 -6.96 -46.02
N LEU A 95 -18.64 -8.07 -45.31
CA LEU A 95 -17.32 -8.49 -44.80
C LEU A 95 -16.38 -8.95 -45.92
N ILE A 96 -16.91 -9.68 -46.91
CA ILE A 96 -16.15 -10.12 -48.10
C ILE A 96 -15.71 -8.92 -48.95
N ASP A 97 -16.63 -7.98 -49.22
CA ASP A 97 -16.33 -6.77 -49.98
C ASP A 97 -15.31 -5.89 -49.25
N ALA A 98 -15.38 -5.81 -47.92
CA ALA A 98 -14.39 -5.09 -47.12
C ALA A 98 -13.00 -5.74 -47.16
N ALA A 99 -12.92 -7.07 -47.05
CA ALA A 99 -11.67 -7.81 -47.22
C ALA A 99 -11.05 -7.58 -48.59
N ALA A 100 -11.86 -7.63 -49.66
CA ALA A 100 -11.42 -7.33 -51.02
C ALA A 100 -10.95 -5.87 -51.16
N HIS A 101 -11.70 -4.92 -50.58
CA HIS A 101 -11.36 -3.49 -50.61
C HIS A 101 -10.01 -3.19 -49.94
N PHE A 102 -9.75 -3.79 -48.78
CA PHE A 102 -8.50 -3.61 -48.04
C PHE A 102 -7.38 -4.55 -48.50
N ALA A 103 -7.64 -5.45 -49.45
CA ALA A 103 -6.72 -6.50 -49.87
C ALA A 103 -6.15 -7.31 -48.68
N THR A 104 -6.99 -7.68 -47.72
CA THR A 104 -6.63 -8.48 -46.54
C THR A 104 -7.72 -9.51 -46.23
N THR A 105 -7.34 -10.61 -45.59
CA THR A 105 -8.28 -11.60 -45.06
C THR A 105 -8.58 -11.41 -43.58
N ASP A 106 -7.96 -10.43 -42.91
CA ASP A 106 -8.03 -10.25 -41.46
C ASP A 106 -8.57 -8.86 -41.11
N LEU A 107 -9.75 -8.84 -40.51
CA LEU A 107 -10.53 -7.63 -40.26
C LEU A 107 -10.83 -7.44 -38.77
N ILE A 108 -10.96 -6.18 -38.37
CA ILE A 108 -11.57 -5.74 -37.11
C ILE A 108 -12.88 -5.05 -37.42
N VAL A 109 -13.96 -5.57 -36.83
CA VAL A 109 -15.32 -5.05 -36.99
C VAL A 109 -15.82 -4.57 -35.63
N LYS A 110 -16.30 -3.32 -35.54
CA LYS A 110 -16.77 -2.74 -34.28
C LYS A 110 -17.86 -1.68 -34.51
N PRO A 111 -18.75 -1.41 -33.54
CA PRO A 111 -19.70 -0.30 -33.62
C PRO A 111 -19.01 1.06 -33.69
N GLN A 112 -19.63 2.01 -34.39
CA GLN A 112 -19.13 3.39 -34.46
C GLN A 112 -19.15 4.11 -33.11
N VAL A 113 -20.07 3.73 -32.21
CA VAL A 113 -20.11 4.17 -30.81
C VAL A 113 -19.68 2.99 -29.94
N SER A 114 -18.45 3.00 -29.43
CA SER A 114 -17.89 1.89 -28.63
C SER A 114 -16.69 2.34 -27.79
N ALA A 115 -16.54 1.74 -26.60
CA ALA A 115 -15.34 1.87 -25.75
C ALA A 115 -14.90 0.49 -25.24
N SER A 116 -13.68 0.38 -24.71
CA SER A 116 -13.16 -0.86 -24.07
C SER A 116 -13.29 -2.15 -24.88
N GLY A 117 -13.24 -2.07 -26.23
CA GLY A 117 -13.44 -3.23 -27.09
C GLY A 117 -14.88 -3.76 -27.13
N PHE A 118 -15.87 -3.01 -26.64
CA PHE A 118 -17.28 -3.38 -26.62
C PHE A 118 -17.77 -3.75 -28.02
N ASN A 119 -18.28 -4.98 -28.15
CA ASN A 119 -18.76 -5.60 -29.38
C ASN A 119 -17.77 -5.53 -30.57
N MET A 120 -16.46 -5.51 -30.29
CA MET A 120 -15.42 -5.62 -31.30
C MET A 120 -15.09 -7.09 -31.55
N LEU A 121 -15.11 -7.50 -32.82
CA LEU A 121 -14.74 -8.85 -33.26
C LEU A 121 -13.61 -8.79 -34.29
N ARG A 122 -12.68 -9.75 -34.21
CA ARG A 122 -11.71 -10.02 -35.28
C ARG A 122 -12.26 -11.10 -36.21
N VAL A 123 -12.37 -10.79 -37.49
CA VAL A 123 -13.03 -11.62 -38.50
C VAL A 123 -12.03 -12.04 -39.56
N LEU A 124 -11.93 -13.36 -39.80
CA LEU A 124 -11.13 -13.93 -40.87
C LEU A 124 -12.02 -14.26 -42.07
N VAL A 125 -11.68 -13.68 -43.23
CA VAL A 125 -12.35 -13.89 -44.51
C VAL A 125 -11.54 -14.89 -45.34
N GLY A 126 -12.07 -16.12 -45.47
CA GLY A 126 -11.42 -17.22 -46.20
C GLY A 126 -10.99 -18.39 -45.30
N SER A 127 -10.31 -19.38 -45.89
CA SER A 127 -9.89 -20.63 -45.23
C SER A 127 -8.48 -20.56 -44.64
N LEU A 128 -8.27 -19.67 -43.67
CA LEU A 128 -7.09 -19.75 -42.80
C LEU A 128 -7.44 -20.59 -41.57
N ASP A 129 -6.45 -21.35 -41.08
CA ASP A 129 -6.60 -22.30 -39.99
C ASP A 129 -6.94 -21.54 -38.68
N LEU A 130 -8.25 -21.42 -38.37
CA LEU A 130 -8.80 -20.75 -37.19
C LEU A 130 -8.15 -21.24 -35.89
N ALA A 131 -7.62 -22.48 -35.89
CA ALA A 131 -6.90 -23.09 -34.78
C ALA A 131 -5.64 -22.33 -34.35
N SER A 132 -5.06 -21.50 -35.22
CA SER A 132 -3.82 -20.74 -34.96
C SER A 132 -4.02 -19.30 -34.49
N SER A 133 -5.27 -18.80 -34.45
CA SER A 133 -5.58 -17.40 -34.13
C SER A 133 -6.68 -17.31 -33.05
N PRO A 134 -6.30 -17.32 -31.76
CA PRO A 134 -7.26 -17.32 -30.66
C PRO A 134 -8.19 -16.11 -30.75
N ARG A 135 -9.50 -16.33 -30.53
CA ARG A 135 -10.56 -15.30 -30.49
C ARG A 135 -10.89 -14.63 -31.84
N SER A 136 -10.46 -15.21 -32.96
CA SER A 136 -10.95 -14.82 -34.30
C SER A 136 -12.19 -15.63 -34.71
N LEU A 137 -13.06 -15.04 -35.53
CA LEU A 137 -14.29 -15.67 -36.02
C LEU A 137 -14.28 -15.79 -37.55
N SER A 138 -14.94 -16.83 -38.06
CA SER A 138 -15.29 -16.90 -39.48
C SER A 138 -16.32 -15.81 -39.85
N VAL A 139 -16.46 -15.50 -41.13
CA VAL A 139 -17.47 -14.55 -41.63
C VAL A 139 -18.88 -14.89 -41.12
N THR A 140 -19.33 -16.13 -41.32
CA THR A 140 -20.67 -16.57 -40.91
C THR A 140 -20.84 -16.46 -39.39
N THR A 141 -19.86 -16.92 -38.60
CA THR A 141 -19.93 -16.84 -37.13
C THR A 141 -19.94 -15.39 -36.63
N ALA A 142 -19.23 -14.48 -37.27
CA ALA A 142 -19.24 -13.08 -36.91
C ALA A 142 -20.61 -12.43 -37.21
N VAL A 143 -21.23 -12.74 -38.36
CA VAL A 143 -22.57 -12.26 -38.71
C VAL A 143 -23.62 -12.79 -37.74
N ASP A 144 -23.55 -14.08 -37.38
CA ASP A 144 -24.44 -14.68 -36.39
C ASP A 144 -24.31 -13.98 -35.03
N GLU A 145 -23.08 -13.67 -34.61
CA GLU A 145 -22.82 -12.99 -33.35
C GLU A 145 -23.35 -11.54 -33.35
N PHE A 146 -23.14 -10.78 -34.43
CA PHE A 146 -23.71 -9.43 -34.55
C PHE A 146 -25.24 -9.45 -34.60
N THR A 147 -25.84 -10.47 -35.21
CA THR A 147 -27.29 -10.68 -35.24
C THR A 147 -27.80 -11.00 -33.84
N ARG A 148 -27.14 -11.90 -33.12
CA ARG A 148 -27.46 -12.28 -31.73
C ARG A 148 -27.37 -11.08 -30.78
N LEU A 149 -26.40 -10.20 -30.99
CA LEU A 149 -26.23 -8.95 -30.23
C LEU A 149 -27.24 -7.87 -30.63
N GLY A 150 -28.03 -8.08 -31.69
CA GLY A 150 -29.02 -7.11 -32.17
C GLY A 150 -28.41 -5.90 -32.88
N ILE A 151 -27.16 -5.98 -33.33
CA ILE A 151 -26.41 -4.86 -33.92
C ILE A 151 -26.00 -5.10 -35.39
N ALA A 152 -26.47 -6.18 -36.01
CA ALA A 152 -26.21 -6.46 -37.42
C ALA A 152 -26.75 -5.37 -38.38
N HIS A 153 -27.75 -4.60 -37.95
CA HIS A 153 -28.32 -3.45 -38.71
C HIS A 153 -28.03 -2.10 -38.02
N SER A 154 -26.86 -1.98 -37.40
CA SER A 154 -26.40 -0.74 -36.75
C SER A 154 -25.25 -0.09 -37.52
N ALA A 155 -24.96 1.17 -37.18
CA ALA A 155 -23.79 1.88 -37.70
C ALA A 155 -22.49 1.24 -37.20
N MET A 156 -21.78 0.55 -38.09
CA MET A 156 -20.55 -0.20 -37.83
C MET A 156 -19.36 0.41 -38.59
N MET A 157 -18.16 0.03 -38.18
CA MET A 157 -16.92 0.32 -38.88
C MET A 157 -16.08 -0.96 -39.04
N ILE A 158 -15.45 -1.10 -40.21
CA ILE A 158 -14.60 -2.23 -40.58
C ILE A 158 -13.21 -1.70 -40.90
N GLN A 159 -12.19 -2.31 -40.30
CA GLN A 159 -10.78 -1.94 -40.44
C GLN A 159 -9.96 -3.19 -40.72
N PRO A 160 -8.83 -3.11 -41.45
CA PRO A 160 -7.85 -4.19 -41.48
C PRO A 160 -7.28 -4.43 -40.07
N PHE A 161 -7.03 -5.69 -39.72
CA PHE A 161 -6.31 -6.01 -38.49
C PHE A 161 -4.86 -5.53 -38.56
N MET A 162 -4.35 -4.98 -37.47
CA MET A 162 -2.98 -4.46 -37.36
C MET A 162 -2.13 -5.41 -36.50
N PRO A 163 -1.32 -6.32 -37.08
CA PRO A 163 -0.63 -7.36 -36.33
C PRO A 163 0.33 -6.86 -35.25
N ASN A 164 0.92 -5.67 -35.47
CA ASN A 164 1.84 -5.05 -34.52
C ASN A 164 1.19 -4.76 -33.16
N VAL A 165 -0.14 -4.75 -33.05
CA VAL A 165 -0.82 -4.58 -31.75
C VAL A 165 -0.45 -5.72 -30.80
N VAL A 166 -0.21 -6.92 -31.33
CA VAL A 166 0.14 -8.12 -30.55
C VAL A 166 1.58 -8.05 -30.04
N HIS A 167 2.51 -7.57 -30.88
CA HIS A 167 3.94 -7.63 -30.59
C HIS A 167 4.49 -6.34 -29.95
N GLU A 168 4.00 -5.18 -30.38
CA GLU A 168 4.48 -3.87 -29.93
C GLU A 168 3.51 -3.15 -28.99
N GLY A 169 2.22 -3.50 -29.07
CA GLY A 169 1.16 -2.85 -28.32
C GLY A 169 0.62 -1.56 -28.96
N GLU A 170 -0.42 -1.02 -28.34
CA GLU A 170 -0.98 0.30 -28.61
C GLU A 170 -0.15 1.38 -27.89
N LEU A 171 0.19 2.46 -28.60
CA LEU A 171 0.91 3.61 -28.07
C LEU A 171 -0.09 4.74 -27.81
N SER A 172 -0.22 5.19 -26.56
CA SER A 172 -1.11 6.28 -26.19
C SER A 172 -0.31 7.53 -25.83
N VAL A 173 -0.68 8.67 -26.41
CA VAL A 173 -0.18 10.01 -26.00
C VAL A 173 -1.31 10.77 -25.32
N ILE A 174 -1.08 11.20 -24.09
CA ILE A 174 -2.02 11.98 -23.31
C ILE A 174 -1.63 13.46 -23.43
N MET A 175 -2.60 14.26 -23.86
CA MET A 175 -2.49 15.69 -24.09
C MET A 175 -3.42 16.44 -23.13
N CYS A 176 -2.89 17.45 -22.48
CA CYS A 176 -3.60 18.35 -21.57
C CYS A 176 -3.53 19.77 -22.12
N ASN A 177 -4.68 20.36 -22.45
CA ASN A 177 -4.80 21.71 -23.01
C ASN A 177 -3.86 21.93 -24.22
N GLY A 178 -3.84 20.96 -25.15
CA GLY A 178 -2.96 20.97 -26.32
C GLY A 178 -1.48 20.65 -26.06
N GLN A 179 -1.06 20.46 -24.80
CA GLN A 179 0.33 20.16 -24.43
C GLN A 179 0.52 18.69 -24.06
N PHE A 180 1.69 18.13 -24.35
CA PHE A 180 2.02 16.77 -23.96
C PHE A 180 2.07 16.62 -22.43
N SER A 181 1.43 15.57 -21.90
CA SER A 181 1.50 15.24 -20.47
C SER A 181 2.33 13.99 -20.21
N HIS A 182 1.91 12.86 -20.78
CA HIS A 182 2.58 11.57 -20.60
C HIS A 182 2.19 10.61 -21.73
N ALA A 183 2.92 9.52 -21.87
CA ALA A 183 2.63 8.47 -22.83
C ALA A 183 2.63 7.09 -22.16
N ALA A 184 1.93 6.14 -22.75
CA ALA A 184 1.87 4.77 -22.30
C ALA A 184 1.89 3.80 -23.48
N ARG A 185 2.39 2.59 -23.23
CA ARG A 185 2.29 1.45 -24.13
C ARG A 185 1.36 0.43 -23.50
N LYS A 186 0.37 -0.04 -24.26
CA LYS A 186 -0.58 -1.07 -23.82
C LYS A 186 -0.34 -2.32 -24.65
N THR A 187 0.15 -3.38 -24.03
CA THR A 187 0.40 -4.67 -24.70
C THR A 187 -0.68 -5.67 -24.30
N PRO A 188 -1.18 -6.49 -25.23
CA PRO A 188 -2.19 -7.50 -24.90
C PRO A 188 -1.60 -8.63 -24.05
N SER A 189 -2.47 -9.41 -23.41
CA SER A 189 -2.07 -10.67 -22.78
C SER A 189 -1.61 -11.70 -23.82
N SER A 190 -0.81 -12.69 -23.40
CA SER A 190 -0.34 -13.75 -24.30
C SER A 190 -1.52 -14.46 -24.97
N GLY A 191 -1.52 -14.50 -26.30
CA GLY A 191 -2.60 -15.10 -27.10
C GLY A 191 -3.84 -14.22 -27.28
N ASP A 192 -3.82 -12.94 -26.89
CA ASP A 192 -4.86 -11.95 -27.23
C ASP A 192 -4.27 -10.80 -28.08
N TYR A 193 -5.15 -10.01 -28.70
CA TYR A 193 -4.83 -8.78 -29.44
C TYR A 193 -5.41 -7.53 -28.76
N ARG A 194 -6.30 -7.71 -27.78
CA ARG A 194 -6.96 -6.64 -27.04
C ARG A 194 -6.08 -6.14 -25.91
N VAL A 195 -5.81 -4.84 -25.91
CA VAL A 195 -4.85 -4.18 -25.00
C VAL A 195 -5.49 -3.64 -23.72
N GLN A 196 -6.79 -3.87 -23.54
CA GLN A 196 -7.55 -3.44 -22.37
C GLN A 196 -7.09 -4.21 -21.12
N ASP A 197 -6.86 -3.49 -20.03
CA ASP A 197 -6.43 -4.06 -18.74
C ASP A 197 -7.50 -5.00 -18.16
N GLU A 198 -8.78 -4.70 -18.39
CA GLU A 198 -9.90 -5.57 -18.00
C GLU A 198 -9.85 -6.95 -18.71
N LEU A 199 -9.12 -7.05 -19.82
CA LEU A 199 -8.90 -8.26 -20.61
C LEU A 199 -7.49 -8.86 -20.41
N GLY A 200 -6.77 -8.40 -19.38
CA GLY A 200 -5.42 -8.85 -19.03
C GLY A 200 -4.29 -8.13 -19.77
N GLY A 201 -4.59 -7.02 -20.46
CA GLY A 201 -3.58 -6.15 -21.04
C GLY A 201 -2.66 -5.52 -19.98
N ILE A 202 -1.42 -5.26 -20.37
CA ILE A 202 -0.41 -4.62 -19.52
C ILE A 202 -0.20 -3.20 -20.02
N ILE A 203 -0.33 -2.23 -19.12
CA ILE A 203 -0.05 -0.82 -19.42
C ILE A 203 1.30 -0.44 -18.79
N THR A 204 2.23 -0.01 -19.61
CA THR A 204 3.57 0.41 -19.21
C THR A 204 3.76 1.89 -19.54
N ALA A 205 4.22 2.68 -18.58
CA ALA A 205 4.56 4.09 -18.82
C ALA A 205 5.67 4.20 -19.88
N MET A 206 5.59 5.24 -20.71
CA MET A 206 6.61 5.57 -21.70
C MET A 206 7.29 6.87 -21.33
N ASP A 207 8.51 6.78 -20.80
CA ASP A 207 9.30 7.93 -20.35
C ASP A 207 9.72 8.86 -21.50
N GLN A 208 9.89 8.32 -22.71
CA GLN A 208 10.33 9.06 -23.90
C GLN A 208 9.51 8.66 -25.14
N PRO A 209 8.34 9.29 -25.39
CA PRO A 209 7.64 9.13 -26.67
C PRO A 209 8.45 9.76 -27.82
N SER A 210 8.36 9.19 -29.02
CA SER A 210 9.08 9.73 -30.17
C SER A 210 8.50 11.09 -30.63
N ALA A 211 9.33 11.90 -31.28
CA ALA A 211 8.89 13.17 -31.86
C ALA A 211 7.69 12.98 -32.83
N GLU A 212 7.70 11.88 -33.58
CA GLU A 212 6.61 11.49 -34.50
C GLU A 212 5.27 11.27 -33.76
N MET A 213 5.30 10.61 -32.59
CA MET A 213 4.09 10.41 -31.76
C MET A 213 3.52 11.76 -31.31
N LEU A 214 4.39 12.65 -30.85
CA LEU A 214 3.98 13.96 -30.36
C LEU A 214 3.47 14.87 -31.49
N GLU A 215 4.10 14.83 -32.66
CA GLU A 215 3.66 15.57 -33.85
C GLU A 215 2.30 15.07 -34.35
N LEU A 216 2.11 13.75 -34.42
CA LEU A 216 0.85 13.16 -34.83
C LEU A 216 -0.27 13.47 -33.83
N ALA A 217 0.01 13.44 -32.52
CA ALA A 217 -0.95 13.81 -31.49
C ALA A 217 -1.36 15.29 -31.64
N ARG A 218 -0.40 16.21 -31.75
CA ARG A 218 -0.67 17.65 -31.96
C ARG A 218 -1.47 17.91 -33.23
N ALA A 219 -1.11 17.25 -34.34
CA ALA A 219 -1.81 17.40 -35.60
C ALA A 219 -3.27 16.90 -35.52
N SER A 220 -3.53 15.87 -34.72
CA SER A 220 -4.89 15.35 -34.49
C SER A 220 -5.74 16.30 -33.67
N LEU A 221 -5.15 16.90 -32.61
CA LEU A 221 -5.83 17.89 -31.78
C LEU A 221 -6.23 19.14 -32.58
N ALA A 222 -5.44 19.52 -33.59
CA ALA A 222 -5.74 20.67 -34.44
C ALA A 222 -7.00 20.52 -35.32
N ILE A 223 -7.52 19.29 -35.48
CA ILE A 223 -8.75 19.00 -36.23
C ILE A 223 -9.99 18.99 -35.32
N CYS A 224 -9.81 18.99 -34.00
CA CYS A 224 -10.93 18.99 -33.06
C CYS A 224 -11.75 20.29 -33.19
N PRO A 225 -13.08 20.25 -32.95
CA PRO A 225 -13.93 21.44 -32.97
C PRO A 225 -13.45 22.57 -32.04
N GLU A 226 -12.78 22.19 -30.95
CA GLU A 226 -12.10 23.08 -30.02
C GLU A 226 -10.85 22.37 -29.48
N THR A 227 -9.90 23.12 -28.92
CA THR A 227 -8.73 22.53 -28.25
C THR A 227 -9.20 21.74 -27.03
N PRO A 228 -9.07 20.41 -27.01
CA PRO A 228 -9.51 19.62 -25.87
C PRO A 228 -8.63 19.95 -24.66
N ILE A 229 -9.29 20.17 -23.53
CA ILE A 229 -8.63 20.28 -22.23
C ILE A 229 -7.97 18.94 -21.91
N TYR A 230 -8.61 17.82 -22.24
CA TYR A 230 -8.01 16.48 -22.18
C TYR A 230 -8.19 15.76 -23.51
N ALA A 231 -7.13 15.16 -24.04
CA ALA A 231 -7.24 14.18 -25.11
C ALA A 231 -6.22 13.05 -24.95
N ARG A 232 -6.63 11.82 -25.24
CA ARG A 232 -5.75 10.67 -25.44
C ARG A 232 -5.77 10.28 -26.91
N VAL A 233 -4.60 10.24 -27.52
CA VAL A 233 -4.41 9.84 -28.92
C VAL A 233 -3.77 8.45 -28.93
N ASP A 234 -4.53 7.46 -29.40
CA ASP A 234 -4.12 6.05 -29.45
C ASP A 234 -3.61 5.72 -30.86
N MET A 235 -2.39 5.19 -30.92
CA MET A 235 -1.62 4.97 -32.14
C MET A 235 -1.07 3.54 -32.19
N ILE A 236 -0.74 3.08 -33.38
CA ILE A 236 -0.02 1.82 -33.59
C ILE A 236 1.08 2.04 -34.62
N ARG A 237 2.20 1.32 -34.46
CA ARG A 237 3.23 1.32 -35.49
C ARG A 237 2.77 0.54 -36.71
N ASN A 238 2.99 1.14 -37.88
CA ASN A 238 2.76 0.48 -39.14
C ASN A 238 4.08 -0.13 -39.67
N HIS A 239 4.10 -1.45 -39.85
CA HIS A 239 5.16 -2.19 -40.56
C HIS A 239 4.57 -3.11 -41.64
N LEU A 240 3.45 -2.70 -42.23
CA LEU A 240 2.86 -3.45 -43.33
C LEU A 240 3.86 -3.54 -44.50
N THR A 241 3.77 -4.64 -45.23
CA THR A 241 4.50 -4.89 -46.48
C THR A 241 3.45 -5.37 -47.48
N GLY A 242 3.40 -4.77 -48.67
CA GLY A 242 2.43 -5.13 -49.72
C GLY A 242 1.34 -4.08 -49.97
N CYS A 243 0.19 -4.46 -50.53
CA CYS A 243 -0.80 -3.53 -51.09
C CYS A 243 -1.45 -2.55 -50.08
N LEU A 244 -1.45 -2.88 -48.78
CA LEU A 244 -1.86 -1.94 -47.73
C LEU A 244 -0.87 -0.76 -47.58
N ASP A 245 0.42 -0.94 -47.91
CA ASP A 245 1.37 0.17 -48.01
C ASP A 245 0.96 1.14 -49.11
N ASP A 246 0.39 0.67 -50.23
CA ASP A 246 0.01 1.55 -51.34
C ASP A 246 -1.18 2.46 -50.97
N ILE A 247 -2.09 1.99 -50.11
CA ILE A 247 -3.20 2.79 -49.57
C ILE A 247 -2.67 3.87 -48.61
N LEU A 248 -1.67 3.53 -47.79
CA LEU A 248 -1.07 4.42 -46.79
C LEU A 248 0.08 5.29 -47.36
N GLN A 249 0.62 4.98 -48.54
CA GLN A 249 1.65 5.75 -49.25
C GLN A 249 1.20 7.17 -49.64
N ARG A 250 -0.10 7.48 -49.56
CA ARG A 250 -0.64 8.84 -49.70
C ARG A 250 -0.06 9.81 -48.67
N TYR A 251 0.47 9.32 -47.56
CA TYR A 251 1.12 10.11 -46.51
C TYR A 251 2.64 10.12 -46.67
N ARG A 252 3.16 10.79 -47.72
CA ARG A 252 4.58 10.74 -48.16
C ARG A 252 5.65 11.18 -47.14
N HIS A 253 5.30 11.60 -45.92
CA HIS A 253 6.24 12.12 -44.92
C HIS A 253 6.12 11.54 -43.49
N ARG A 254 5.20 10.60 -43.20
CA ARG A 254 5.00 10.04 -41.85
C ARG A 254 4.89 8.52 -41.90
N ARG A 255 6.03 7.83 -42.01
CA ARG A 255 6.07 6.43 -42.46
C ARG A 255 5.74 5.35 -41.42
N TYR A 256 5.44 5.68 -40.15
CA TYR A 256 5.45 4.62 -39.12
C TYR A 256 4.33 4.61 -38.09
N LEU A 257 3.42 5.60 -38.04
CA LEU A 257 2.36 5.65 -37.02
C LEU A 257 1.00 5.98 -37.64
N VAL A 258 -0.02 5.21 -37.28
CA VAL A 258 -1.42 5.47 -37.64
C VAL A 258 -2.29 5.53 -36.39
N ILE A 259 -3.31 6.38 -36.41
CA ILE A 259 -4.26 6.53 -35.30
C ILE A 259 -5.31 5.43 -35.36
N ILE A 260 -5.54 4.80 -34.22
CA ILE A 260 -6.57 3.74 -34.03
C ILE A 260 -7.69 4.19 -33.09
N GLY A 261 -7.46 5.24 -32.30
CA GLY A 261 -8.42 5.80 -31.36
C GLY A 261 -8.06 7.24 -30.96
N PHE A 262 -9.08 8.01 -30.61
CA PHE A 262 -8.96 9.39 -30.14
C PHE A 262 -10.04 9.60 -29.09
N LEU A 263 -9.67 10.05 -27.90
CA LEU A 263 -10.59 10.15 -26.77
C LEU A 263 -10.45 11.51 -26.10
N VAL A 264 -11.51 12.31 -26.08
CA VAL A 264 -11.49 13.66 -25.48
C VAL A 264 -12.35 13.77 -24.22
N GLY A 265 -13.03 12.71 -23.81
CA GLY A 265 -14.09 12.80 -22.80
C GLY A 265 -13.95 11.88 -21.60
N ILE A 266 -12.81 11.23 -21.38
CA ILE A 266 -12.63 10.31 -20.25
C ILE A 266 -11.22 10.46 -19.74
N CYS A 267 -11.12 11.08 -18.58
CA CYS A 267 -9.88 11.51 -17.98
C CYS A 267 -9.73 10.68 -16.70
N SER A 268 -8.62 9.94 -16.56
CA SER A 268 -8.30 9.37 -15.25
C SER A 268 -8.30 10.51 -14.22
N ILE A 269 -8.73 10.24 -12.99
CA ILE A 269 -8.82 11.23 -11.90
C ILE A 269 -7.51 12.06 -11.79
N THR A 270 -6.37 11.42 -12.06
CA THR A 270 -5.03 12.01 -12.12
C THR A 270 -4.88 13.13 -13.16
N ALA A 271 -5.49 12.98 -14.34
CA ALA A 271 -5.44 14.00 -15.37
C ALA A 271 -6.47 15.12 -15.11
N CYS A 272 -7.62 14.85 -14.47
CA CYS A 272 -8.58 15.89 -14.06
C CYS A 272 -7.97 16.90 -13.06
N ILE A 273 -7.14 16.43 -12.13
CA ILE A 273 -6.45 17.28 -11.15
C ILE A 273 -5.43 18.20 -11.83
N ARG A 274 -4.65 17.69 -12.80
CA ARG A 274 -3.70 18.51 -13.59
C ARG A 274 -4.39 19.55 -14.47
N LEU A 275 -5.58 19.25 -14.98
CA LEU A 275 -6.35 20.14 -15.86
C LEU A 275 -7.03 21.28 -15.11
N TRP A 276 -7.48 21.01 -13.88
CA TRP A 276 -7.96 22.05 -12.99
C TRP A 276 -6.84 23.01 -12.57
N LEU A 277 -5.64 22.50 -12.28
CA LEU A 277 -4.45 23.33 -11.99
C LEU A 277 -4.06 24.24 -13.17
N TYR A 278 -4.22 23.75 -14.42
CA TYR A 278 -3.90 24.54 -15.62
C TYR A 278 -4.88 25.70 -15.88
N GLN A 279 -6.18 25.53 -15.61
CA GLN A 279 -7.18 26.54 -15.92
C GLN A 279 -7.37 27.61 -14.84
N VAL A 280 -7.15 27.29 -13.55
CA VAL A 280 -7.30 28.30 -12.48
C VAL A 280 -6.07 29.22 -12.39
N MET A 281 -4.90 28.78 -12.86
CA MET A 281 -3.63 29.52 -12.70
C MET A 281 -3.21 30.39 -13.90
N SER A 282 -4.00 30.43 -15.00
CA SER A 282 -3.57 31.04 -16.27
C SER A 282 -4.05 32.49 -16.50
N PRO A 283 -3.97 33.37 -15.47
CA PRO A 283 -3.40 34.68 -15.75
C PRO A 283 -2.46 35.21 -14.65
N ILE A 284 -1.76 34.36 -13.90
CA ILE A 284 -0.70 34.81 -12.95
C ILE A 284 0.56 33.95 -13.13
N LYS A 285 1.29 34.12 -14.24
CA LYS A 285 2.70 33.69 -14.34
C LYS A 285 3.49 34.60 -15.28
N ASN A 286 3.82 35.78 -14.78
CA ASN A 286 5.22 36.22 -14.80
C ASN A 286 5.64 36.23 -13.33
N ASP A 287 6.77 35.58 -13.03
CA ASP A 287 7.24 35.15 -11.71
C ASP A 287 6.40 34.05 -11.05
N ILE A 288 6.93 32.83 -11.04
CA ILE A 288 6.97 31.87 -9.91
C ILE A 288 7.67 30.62 -10.45
N SER A 289 8.92 30.44 -10.04
CA SER A 289 9.60 29.14 -9.98
C SER A 289 8.82 28.22 -9.02
N PRO A 290 8.72 26.90 -9.25
CA PRO A 290 7.95 26.03 -8.38
C PRO A 290 8.68 25.86 -7.03
N THR A 291 8.24 26.60 -6.02
CA THR A 291 8.48 26.26 -4.62
C THR A 291 7.30 25.42 -4.14
N THR A 292 7.47 24.10 -4.09
CA THR A 292 6.56 23.23 -3.33
C THR A 292 6.73 23.55 -1.85
N ASN A 293 5.89 24.44 -1.31
CA ASN A 293 5.85 24.73 0.12
C ASN A 293 5.02 23.65 0.82
N PHE A 294 5.68 22.64 1.39
CA PHE A 294 5.06 21.71 2.34
C PHE A 294 4.64 22.47 3.61
N SER A 295 3.46 22.16 4.15
CA SER A 295 2.93 22.79 5.35
C SER A 295 3.77 22.45 6.59
N GLN A 296 3.92 23.40 7.50
CA GLN A 296 4.53 23.11 8.81
C GLN A 296 3.48 22.40 9.69
N VAL A 297 3.56 21.08 9.78
CA VAL A 297 2.63 20.24 10.58
C VAL A 297 3.24 19.76 11.90
N ARG A 298 4.57 19.82 12.03
CA ARG A 298 5.26 19.56 13.28
C ARG A 298 4.97 20.68 14.29
N ARG A 299 4.69 20.31 15.56
CA ARG A 299 4.42 21.28 16.64
C ARG A 299 5.50 22.36 16.73
N ASN A 300 5.07 23.57 17.10
CA ASN A 300 6.00 24.67 17.37
C ASN A 300 6.95 24.28 18.49
N ILE A 301 8.18 24.81 18.45
CA ILE A 301 9.24 24.40 19.39
C ILE A 301 8.83 24.54 20.86
N THR A 302 7.98 25.51 21.19
CA THR A 302 7.45 25.77 22.54
C THR A 302 6.36 24.80 22.98
N GLU A 303 5.76 24.06 22.05
CA GLU A 303 4.66 23.11 22.28
C GLU A 303 5.13 21.64 22.25
N ARG A 304 6.41 21.43 21.92
CA ARG A 304 7.03 20.09 21.91
C ARG A 304 7.26 19.63 23.34
N ARG A 305 6.87 18.40 23.64
CA ARG A 305 7.03 17.79 24.96
C ARG A 305 8.50 17.60 25.34
N PHE A 306 9.35 17.27 24.37
CA PHE A 306 10.79 17.10 24.56
C PHE A 306 11.56 17.47 23.28
N THR A 307 12.78 17.98 23.45
CA THR A 307 13.67 18.31 22.33
C THR A 307 15.05 17.70 22.55
N SER A 308 15.57 17.00 21.54
CA SER A 308 16.93 16.45 21.52
C SER A 308 17.77 17.14 20.45
N SER A 309 18.94 17.65 20.83
CA SER A 309 19.84 18.30 19.88
C SER A 309 20.42 17.33 18.84
N ALA A 310 20.64 16.08 19.24
CA ALA A 310 21.09 15.02 18.34
C ALA A 310 20.02 14.66 17.29
N VAL A 311 18.76 14.58 17.71
CA VAL A 311 17.61 14.33 16.81
C VAL A 311 17.43 15.48 15.82
N GLU A 312 17.42 16.74 16.28
CA GLU A 312 17.32 17.90 15.38
C GLU A 312 18.48 17.95 14.38
N SER A 313 19.70 17.65 14.84
CA SER A 313 20.88 17.61 13.99
C SER A 313 20.77 16.53 12.91
N LEU A 314 20.26 15.35 13.26
CA LEU A 314 20.01 14.27 12.30
C LEU A 314 18.95 14.66 11.27
N ILE A 315 17.84 15.27 11.71
CA ILE A 315 16.77 15.76 10.83
C ILE A 315 17.35 16.74 9.81
N GLN A 316 18.07 17.76 10.26
CA GLN A 316 18.69 18.74 9.37
C GLN A 316 19.69 18.09 8.40
N LYS A 317 20.48 17.12 8.89
CA LYS A 317 21.43 16.37 8.05
C LYS A 317 20.70 15.60 6.95
N ILE A 318 19.64 14.86 7.28
CA ILE A 318 18.90 14.04 6.32
C ILE A 318 18.15 14.92 5.32
N LYS A 319 17.41 15.94 5.78
CA LYS A 319 16.68 16.88 4.92
C LYS A 319 17.56 17.57 3.88
N ARG A 320 18.78 17.97 4.26
CA ARG A 320 19.74 18.60 3.34
C ARG A 320 20.27 17.65 2.27
N ASN A 321 20.28 16.35 2.57
CA ASN A 321 20.95 15.35 1.75
C ASN A 321 20.01 14.48 0.92
N ILE A 322 18.69 14.56 1.12
CA ILE A 322 17.67 13.87 0.30
C ILE A 322 17.13 14.84 -0.75
N ARG A 323 17.05 14.39 -2.01
CA ARG A 323 16.47 15.18 -3.12
C ARG A 323 14.96 15.21 -3.10
N ASN A 324 14.31 14.09 -2.80
CA ASN A 324 12.85 14.00 -2.67
C ASN A 324 12.38 14.86 -1.48
N LYS A 325 11.76 16.00 -1.77
CA LYS A 325 11.37 17.00 -0.78
C LYS A 325 10.20 16.55 0.09
N GLU A 326 9.30 15.73 -0.44
CA GLU A 326 8.18 15.17 0.31
C GLU A 326 8.66 14.13 1.33
N LEU A 327 9.54 13.20 0.93
CA LEU A 327 10.15 12.25 1.88
C LEU A 327 10.96 12.97 2.97
N ALA A 328 11.67 14.03 2.61
CA ALA A 328 12.40 14.84 3.59
C ALA A 328 11.44 15.54 4.57
N TRP A 329 10.28 16.00 4.09
CA TRP A 329 9.23 16.60 4.92
C TRP A 329 8.54 15.56 5.81
N LEU A 330 8.11 14.42 5.26
CA LEU A 330 7.56 13.30 6.02
C LEU A 330 8.54 12.83 7.11
N PHE A 331 9.83 12.70 6.79
CA PHE A 331 10.85 12.34 7.77
C PHE A 331 10.96 13.36 8.91
N GLU A 332 10.94 14.66 8.59
CA GLU A 332 10.97 15.73 9.60
C GLU A 332 9.76 15.71 10.53
N ASN A 333 8.59 15.32 10.04
CA ASN A 333 7.38 15.24 10.83
C ASN A 333 7.33 13.94 11.65
N CYS A 334 7.59 12.81 11.01
CA CYS A 334 7.42 11.48 11.59
C CYS A 334 8.54 11.13 12.58
N PHE A 335 9.80 11.33 12.21
CA PHE A 335 10.93 10.86 13.03
C PHE A 335 10.93 11.44 14.46
N PRO A 336 10.65 12.73 14.72
CA PRO A 336 10.58 13.26 16.08
C PRO A 336 9.19 13.21 16.72
N ASN A 337 8.15 12.68 16.05
CA ASN A 337 6.76 12.78 16.51
C ASN A 337 6.55 12.28 17.95
N THR A 338 7.20 11.16 18.31
CA THR A 338 7.21 10.63 19.68
C THR A 338 7.68 11.69 20.68
N LEU A 339 8.87 12.27 20.46
CA LEU A 339 9.44 13.28 21.37
C LEU A 339 8.63 14.58 21.42
N ASP A 340 8.02 14.95 20.30
CA ASP A 340 7.26 16.19 20.23
C ASP A 340 5.91 16.09 20.95
N THR A 341 5.29 14.91 20.95
CA THR A 341 3.85 14.79 21.25
C THR A 341 3.50 13.83 22.37
N THR A 342 4.25 12.74 22.56
CA THR A 342 3.85 11.60 23.40
C THR A 342 4.61 11.46 24.71
N VAL A 343 5.83 11.98 24.78
CA VAL A 343 6.66 11.83 25.97
C VAL A 343 6.22 12.79 27.07
N ASP A 344 6.24 12.30 28.29
CA ASP A 344 6.09 13.08 29.50
C ASP A 344 7.29 12.75 30.39
N PHE A 345 8.34 13.56 30.23
CA PHE A 345 9.64 13.41 30.89
C PHE A 345 9.70 14.26 32.16
N ASP A 346 9.88 13.63 33.31
CA ASP A 346 10.06 14.34 34.57
C ASP A 346 11.50 14.84 34.72
N ALA A 347 11.73 16.08 34.26
CA ALA A 347 13.03 16.74 34.35
C ALA A 347 13.51 16.94 35.81
N LYS A 348 12.61 17.02 36.79
CA LYS A 348 12.99 17.17 38.21
C LYS A 348 13.49 15.84 38.76
N ALA A 349 12.77 14.75 38.47
CA ALA A 349 13.18 13.41 38.87
C ALA A 349 14.53 13.03 38.20
N ALA A 350 14.70 13.35 36.92
CA ALA A 350 15.95 13.15 36.20
C ALA A 350 17.14 13.94 36.81
N ALA A 351 16.91 15.17 37.29
CA ALA A 351 17.94 15.96 37.97
C ALA A 351 18.39 15.34 39.32
N GLN A 352 17.56 14.46 39.90
CA GLN A 352 17.83 13.71 41.12
C GLN A 352 18.35 12.29 40.82
N ASN A 353 18.78 12.01 39.58
CA ASN A 353 19.24 10.71 39.12
C ASN A 353 18.19 9.58 39.23
N HIS A 354 16.91 9.94 39.18
CA HIS A 354 15.78 9.02 39.11
C HIS A 354 14.89 9.40 37.92
N PRO A 355 15.38 9.28 36.67
CA PRO A 355 14.59 9.68 35.51
C PRO A 355 13.30 8.87 35.42
N ASP A 356 12.21 9.52 35.04
CA ASP A 356 10.93 8.89 34.77
C ASP A 356 10.36 9.48 33.48
N THR A 357 10.02 8.60 32.55
CA THR A 357 9.44 9.01 31.26
C THR A 357 8.24 8.14 30.98
N TYR A 358 7.08 8.78 30.94
CA TYR A 358 5.83 8.16 30.49
C TYR A 358 5.62 8.45 29.00
N VAL A 359 5.22 7.45 28.21
CA VAL A 359 5.10 7.58 26.74
C VAL A 359 3.74 7.04 26.30
N ILE A 360 2.86 7.93 25.86
CA ILE A 360 1.54 7.52 25.34
C ILE A 360 1.64 7.02 23.89
N THR A 361 0.62 6.32 23.38
CA THR A 361 0.65 5.82 21.99
C THR A 361 0.44 6.92 20.95
N GLY A 362 -0.22 8.01 21.35
CA GLY A 362 -0.67 9.09 20.50
C GLY A 362 -2.06 9.53 20.94
N ASP A 363 -3.06 9.31 20.08
CA ASP A 363 -4.48 9.59 20.36
C ASP A 363 -5.08 8.82 21.55
N ILE A 364 -4.45 7.74 22.02
CA ILE A 364 -4.82 7.01 23.24
C ILE A 364 -3.89 7.43 24.38
N ASP A 365 -4.46 7.97 25.46
CA ASP A 365 -3.75 8.45 26.66
C ASP A 365 -3.40 7.30 27.62
N ALA A 366 -2.65 6.33 27.11
CA ALA A 366 -2.08 5.23 27.88
C ALA A 366 -0.75 4.76 27.28
N MET A 367 0.09 4.13 28.11
CA MET A 367 1.41 3.63 27.73
C MET A 367 1.36 2.12 27.54
N TRP A 368 1.48 1.68 26.30
CA TRP A 368 1.73 0.28 25.96
C TRP A 368 3.20 -0.05 26.12
N LEU A 369 3.53 -1.22 26.66
CA LEU A 369 4.92 -1.69 26.73
C LEU A 369 5.54 -1.86 25.33
N ARG A 370 4.74 -2.37 24.38
CA ARG A 370 5.08 -2.47 22.96
C ARG A 370 5.37 -1.10 22.34
N ASP A 371 4.36 -0.22 22.31
CA ASP A 371 4.44 1.07 21.64
C ASP A 371 5.54 1.94 22.21
N SER A 372 5.63 2.08 23.53
CA SER A 372 6.67 2.90 24.16
C SER A 372 8.09 2.40 23.84
N SER A 373 8.29 1.09 23.76
CA SER A 373 9.57 0.52 23.36
C SER A 373 9.88 0.78 21.89
N ALA A 374 8.90 0.56 21.00
CA ALA A 374 9.07 0.72 19.56
C ALA A 374 9.21 2.19 19.14
N GLN A 375 8.49 3.10 19.80
CA GLN A 375 8.56 4.54 19.58
C GLN A 375 9.96 5.11 19.89
N ILE A 376 10.60 4.59 20.94
CA ILE A 376 11.88 5.08 21.46
C ILE A 376 13.09 4.42 20.79
N HIS A 377 12.95 3.18 20.30
CA HIS A 377 14.05 2.39 19.73
C HIS A 377 14.90 3.14 18.70
N PRO A 378 14.33 3.91 17.74
CA PRO A 378 15.11 4.63 16.73
C PRO A 378 16.00 5.75 17.30
N TYR A 379 15.80 6.19 18.54
CA TYR A 379 16.60 7.25 19.14
C TYR A 379 17.82 6.74 19.89
N LEU A 380 17.89 5.44 20.20
CA LEU A 380 18.98 4.85 20.99
C LEU A 380 20.38 5.18 20.46
N PRO A 381 20.67 5.12 19.14
CA PRO A 381 22.03 5.41 18.68
C PRO A 381 22.42 6.89 18.81
N LEU A 382 21.44 7.79 19.00
CA LEU A 382 21.66 9.23 19.11
C LEU A 382 21.98 9.68 20.54
N MET A 383 21.62 8.89 21.56
CA MET A 383 21.83 9.26 22.96
C MET A 383 23.32 9.35 23.34
N LYS A 384 24.22 8.72 22.57
CA LYS A 384 25.69 8.82 22.72
C LYS A 384 26.19 10.26 22.72
N HIS A 385 25.45 11.16 22.07
CA HIS A 385 25.83 12.57 21.93
C HIS A 385 24.83 13.52 22.60
N ASP A 386 23.85 12.99 23.33
CA ASP A 386 22.79 13.75 23.98
C ASP A 386 22.42 13.13 25.32
N LYS A 387 23.00 13.68 26.40
CA LYS A 387 22.76 13.22 27.77
C LYS A 387 21.27 13.32 28.16
N LYS A 388 20.55 14.35 27.70
CA LYS A 388 19.13 14.49 28.03
C LYS A 388 18.31 13.39 27.37
N LEU A 389 18.62 13.08 26.11
CA LEU A 389 18.00 11.96 25.41
C LEU A 389 18.30 10.63 26.10
N ARG A 390 19.55 10.42 26.57
CA ARG A 390 19.90 9.24 27.37
C ARG A 390 19.04 9.14 28.64
N GLN A 391 18.92 10.23 29.41
CA GLN A 391 18.09 10.25 30.62
C GLN A 391 16.61 10.01 30.33
N LEU A 392 16.09 10.52 29.20
CA LEU A 392 14.72 10.21 28.78
C LEU A 392 14.54 8.71 28.56
N ILE A 393 15.46 8.05 27.87
CA ILE A 393 15.40 6.60 27.59
C ILE A 393 15.56 5.77 28.87
N GLU A 394 16.50 6.13 29.74
CA GLU A 394 16.63 5.53 31.08
C GLU A 394 15.31 5.65 31.87
N GLY A 395 14.63 6.80 31.80
CA GLY A 395 13.32 6.99 32.41
C GLY A 395 12.20 6.13 31.82
N VAL A 396 12.25 5.81 30.52
CA VAL A 396 11.30 4.87 29.89
C VAL A 396 11.52 3.46 30.44
N LEU A 397 12.78 3.01 30.55
CA LEU A 397 13.10 1.70 31.13
C LEU A 397 12.60 1.58 32.56
N LEU A 398 12.87 2.57 33.41
CA LEU A 398 12.42 2.57 34.81
C LEU A 398 10.89 2.61 34.91
N ARG A 399 10.22 3.40 34.07
CA ARG A 399 8.75 3.40 34.00
C ARG A 399 8.20 2.03 33.59
N GLN A 400 8.79 1.37 32.60
CA GLN A 400 8.39 0.02 32.18
C GLN A 400 8.62 -1.02 33.29
N PHE A 401 9.67 -0.88 34.11
CA PHE A 401 9.87 -1.74 35.28
C PHE A 401 8.75 -1.56 36.29
N ILE A 402 8.33 -0.33 36.57
CA ILE A 402 7.17 -0.05 37.43
C ILE A 402 5.90 -0.70 36.88
N CYS A 403 5.65 -0.58 35.57
CA CYS A 403 4.50 -1.19 34.90
C CYS A 403 4.49 -2.73 35.04
N ILE A 404 5.58 -3.41 34.68
CA ILE A 404 5.68 -4.87 34.79
C ILE A 404 5.56 -5.35 36.24
N GLN A 405 6.17 -4.63 37.18
CA GLN A 405 6.06 -4.95 38.61
C GLN A 405 4.64 -4.72 39.16
N ARG A 406 3.86 -3.85 38.52
CA ARG A 406 2.45 -3.65 38.85
C ARG A 406 1.61 -4.82 38.35
N ASP A 407 1.74 -5.21 37.09
CA ASP A 407 1.01 -6.35 36.53
C ASP A 407 1.65 -6.89 35.23
N PRO A 408 2.39 -8.00 35.25
CA PRO A 408 3.08 -8.48 34.05
C PRO A 408 2.15 -8.99 32.94
N TYR A 409 0.86 -9.15 33.23
CA TYR A 409 -0.15 -9.57 32.26
C TYR A 409 -0.81 -8.40 31.53
N ALA A 410 -0.57 -7.16 31.96
CA ALA A 410 -1.14 -5.98 31.31
C ALA A 410 -0.28 -5.48 30.15
N ASN A 411 -0.94 -5.19 29.03
CA ASN A 411 -0.34 -4.53 27.86
C ASN A 411 -0.19 -3.02 28.08
N ALA A 412 -1.11 -2.36 28.79
CA ALA A 412 -1.20 -0.90 28.86
C ALA A 412 -1.37 -0.32 30.28
N TYR A 413 -0.80 0.86 30.52
CA TYR A 413 -0.71 1.48 31.85
C TYR A 413 -0.97 2.99 31.82
N TYR A 414 -1.57 3.51 32.90
CA TYR A 414 -1.68 4.95 33.14
C TYR A 414 -0.41 5.52 33.78
N LYS A 415 -0.20 6.84 33.64
CA LYS A 415 0.86 7.54 34.38
C LYS A 415 0.59 7.52 35.89
N ASP A 416 -0.66 7.77 36.27
CA ASP A 416 -1.15 7.68 37.64
C ASP A 416 -1.38 6.21 38.02
N LEU A 417 -0.57 5.72 38.96
CA LEU A 417 -0.57 4.34 39.43
C LEU A 417 -1.76 3.99 40.34
N ASN A 418 -2.62 4.97 40.66
CA ASN A 418 -3.85 4.76 41.43
C ASN A 418 -5.11 4.92 40.56
N ARG A 419 -4.96 5.25 39.27
CA ARG A 419 -6.09 5.42 38.37
C ARG A 419 -6.79 4.08 38.13
N ILE A 420 -8.10 4.08 38.27
CA ILE A 420 -8.95 2.93 37.97
C ILE A 420 -9.21 2.89 36.46
N SER A 421 -9.04 1.72 35.86
CA SER A 421 -9.34 1.48 34.45
C SER A 421 -10.81 1.69 34.12
N GLU A 422 -11.08 2.36 32.99
CA GLU A 422 -12.42 2.42 32.40
C GLU A 422 -12.92 1.05 31.92
N TRP A 423 -12.01 0.12 31.60
CA TRP A 423 -12.32 -1.24 31.19
C TRP A 423 -12.78 -2.14 32.36
N LYS A 424 -12.59 -1.70 33.63
CA LYS A 424 -12.93 -2.49 34.84
C LYS A 424 -14.39 -2.93 34.92
N HIS A 425 -15.29 -2.21 34.26
CA HIS A 425 -16.72 -2.53 34.29
C HIS A 425 -17.12 -3.61 33.26
N ILE A 426 -16.34 -3.77 32.19
CA ILE A 426 -16.68 -4.65 31.07
C ILE A 426 -15.72 -5.84 30.93
N ASP A 427 -14.47 -5.71 31.36
CA ASP A 427 -13.52 -6.81 31.37
C ASP A 427 -13.70 -7.62 32.67
N GLN A 428 -14.10 -8.88 32.53
CA GLN A 428 -14.34 -9.83 33.62
C GLN A 428 -13.02 -10.41 34.14
N ILE A 429 -12.16 -9.52 34.61
CA ILE A 429 -10.84 -9.83 35.15
C ILE A 429 -10.53 -8.88 36.30
N GLU A 430 -9.76 -9.33 37.29
CA GLU A 430 -9.28 -8.43 38.34
C GLU A 430 -8.34 -7.37 37.75
N MET A 431 -8.86 -6.15 37.58
CA MET A 431 -8.10 -4.98 37.13
C MET A 431 -7.39 -4.34 38.33
N ARG A 432 -6.06 -4.23 38.23
CA ARG A 432 -5.23 -3.53 39.22
C ARG A 432 -5.20 -2.02 38.95
N ASP A 433 -5.16 -1.22 40.02
CA ASP A 433 -5.02 0.23 39.87
C ASP A 433 -3.70 0.58 39.17
N GLY A 434 -3.76 1.59 38.29
CA GLY A 434 -2.67 2.01 37.41
C GLY A 434 -2.57 1.25 36.09
N VAL A 435 -3.27 0.12 35.95
CA VAL A 435 -3.41 -0.58 34.66
C VAL A 435 -4.47 0.14 33.82
N HIS A 436 -4.14 0.43 32.56
CA HIS A 436 -5.12 0.90 31.59
C HIS A 436 -5.90 -0.28 31.03
N GLU A 437 -5.27 -1.14 30.24
CA GLU A 437 -5.88 -2.36 29.69
C GLU A 437 -5.04 -3.57 30.13
N ARG A 438 -5.71 -4.70 30.36
CA ARG A 438 -5.08 -5.91 30.92
C ARG A 438 -5.17 -7.09 29.96
N LYS A 439 -4.78 -6.89 28.70
CA LYS A 439 -4.71 -7.95 27.69
C LYS A 439 -3.34 -8.62 27.72
N TRP A 440 -3.32 -9.92 27.97
CA TRP A 440 -2.07 -10.68 28.00
C TRP A 440 -1.52 -10.91 26.59
N GLU A 441 -0.39 -10.24 26.34
CA GLU A 441 0.37 -10.22 25.10
C GLU A 441 1.82 -10.55 25.38
N LEU A 442 2.30 -11.70 24.88
CA LEU A 442 3.68 -12.12 25.10
C LEU A 442 4.71 -11.07 24.65
N ASP A 443 4.44 -10.37 23.54
CA ASP A 443 5.35 -9.37 22.98
C ASP A 443 5.53 -8.15 23.89
N SER A 444 4.56 -7.83 24.76
CA SER A 444 4.67 -6.71 25.71
C SER A 444 5.92 -6.85 26.57
N LEU A 445 6.22 -8.06 27.06
CA LEU A 445 7.45 -8.34 27.81
C LEU A 445 8.69 -8.38 26.90
N CYS A 446 8.56 -8.93 25.69
CA CYS A 446 9.67 -9.05 24.75
C CYS A 446 10.21 -7.69 24.27
N TYR A 447 9.33 -6.70 24.09
CA TYR A 447 9.70 -5.34 23.71
C TYR A 447 10.55 -4.65 24.78
N VAL A 448 10.21 -4.82 26.06
CA VAL A 448 11.02 -4.28 27.18
C VAL A 448 12.39 -4.93 27.22
N LEU A 449 12.47 -6.27 27.07
CA LEU A 449 13.75 -6.98 27.01
C LEU A 449 14.63 -6.53 25.84
N ARG A 450 14.02 -6.30 24.66
CA ARG A 450 14.70 -5.75 23.48
C ARG A 450 15.24 -4.34 23.76
N LEU A 451 14.45 -3.48 24.40
CA LEU A 451 14.85 -2.10 24.73
C LEU A 451 16.00 -2.08 25.74
N ILE A 452 15.90 -2.88 26.82
CA ILE A 452 16.96 -3.06 27.83
C ILE A 452 18.30 -3.38 27.16
N HIS A 453 18.32 -4.40 26.30
CA HIS A 453 19.56 -4.85 25.67
C HIS A 453 20.07 -3.84 24.63
N SER A 454 19.17 -3.26 23.83
CA SER A 454 19.55 -2.25 22.84
C SER A 454 20.14 -1.00 23.52
N TYR A 455 19.58 -0.58 24.65
CA TYR A 455 20.14 0.49 25.48
C TYR A 455 21.56 0.14 25.95
N TRP A 456 21.75 -1.04 26.56
CA TRP A 456 23.05 -1.50 27.02
C TRP A 456 24.13 -1.50 25.92
N LYS A 457 23.77 -1.99 24.73
CA LYS A 457 24.65 -1.99 23.55
C LYS A 457 25.03 -0.56 23.15
N GLU A 458 24.08 0.37 23.13
CA GLU A 458 24.29 1.74 22.68
C GLU A 458 25.02 2.62 23.72
N VAL A 459 24.96 2.30 25.02
CA VAL A 459 25.86 2.89 26.03
C VAL A 459 27.24 2.21 26.06
N ASN A 460 27.60 1.50 25.00
CA ASN A 460 28.89 0.81 24.84
C ASN A 460 29.17 -0.19 25.97
N TYR A 461 28.16 -1.01 26.28
CA TYR A 461 28.23 -2.08 27.27
C TYR A 461 28.43 -1.63 28.72
N ASP A 462 28.29 -0.33 29.01
CA ASP A 462 28.33 0.21 30.36
C ASP A 462 27.19 -0.38 31.22
N LEU A 463 27.57 -0.94 32.38
CA LEU A 463 26.67 -1.60 33.31
C LEU A 463 26.18 -0.67 34.43
N THR A 464 26.64 0.58 34.49
CA THR A 464 26.35 1.52 35.59
C THR A 464 24.85 1.65 35.86
N PHE A 465 24.03 1.84 34.83
CA PHE A 465 22.57 1.92 34.96
C PHE A 465 21.96 0.68 35.65
N PHE A 466 22.43 -0.52 35.29
CA PHE A 466 21.92 -1.76 35.86
C PHE A 466 22.40 -1.99 37.30
N HIS A 467 23.60 -1.50 37.65
CA HIS A 467 24.08 -1.53 39.02
C HIS A 467 23.34 -0.53 39.91
N ASP A 468 23.07 0.68 39.40
CA ASP A 468 22.35 1.73 40.11
C ASP A 468 20.88 1.35 40.37
N HIS A 469 20.25 0.62 39.45
CA HIS A 469 18.85 0.17 39.53
C HIS A 469 18.73 -1.36 39.66
N LYS A 470 19.68 -1.95 40.38
CA LYS A 470 19.84 -3.40 40.49
C LYS A 470 18.57 -4.10 40.99
N GLU A 471 17.97 -3.61 42.07
CA GLU A 471 16.85 -4.31 42.71
C GLU A 471 15.57 -4.23 41.85
N GLU A 472 15.30 -3.08 41.25
CA GLU A 472 14.19 -2.87 40.31
C GLU A 472 14.36 -3.76 39.07
N PHE A 473 15.55 -3.80 38.51
CA PHE A 473 15.85 -4.64 37.35
C PHE A 473 15.68 -6.12 37.69
N LYS A 474 16.30 -6.61 38.76
CA LYS A 474 16.18 -8.02 39.18
C LYS A 474 14.74 -8.44 39.43
N LYS A 475 13.98 -7.63 40.16
CA LYS A 475 12.57 -7.90 40.45
C LYS A 475 11.75 -7.99 39.16
N THR A 476 11.98 -7.07 38.22
CA THR A 476 11.31 -7.06 36.91
C THR A 476 11.64 -8.32 36.12
N ILE A 477 12.91 -8.70 36.02
CA ILE A 477 13.32 -9.92 35.31
C ILE A 477 12.73 -11.18 35.93
N ARG A 478 12.73 -11.32 37.27
CA ARG A 478 12.08 -12.46 37.95
C ARG A 478 10.60 -12.56 37.58
N ILE A 479 9.89 -11.43 37.58
CA ILE A 479 8.47 -11.37 37.23
C ILE A 479 8.24 -11.79 35.78
N ILE A 480 9.05 -11.29 34.83
CA ILE A 480 8.96 -11.68 33.41
C ILE A 480 9.13 -13.19 33.24
N LEU A 481 10.21 -13.75 33.82
CA LEU A 481 10.53 -15.18 33.70
C LEU A 481 9.45 -16.05 34.33
N GLN A 482 8.94 -15.65 35.51
CA GLN A 482 7.85 -16.34 36.18
C GLN A 482 6.58 -16.33 35.33
N THR A 483 6.24 -15.20 34.73
CA THR A 483 5.04 -15.05 33.86
C THR A 483 5.16 -15.94 32.63
N MET A 484 6.31 -15.91 31.94
CA MET A 484 6.57 -16.77 30.77
C MET A 484 6.52 -18.26 31.14
N LYS A 485 7.09 -18.67 32.27
CA LYS A 485 7.03 -20.05 32.76
C LYS A 485 5.61 -20.49 33.07
N GLU A 486 4.86 -19.65 33.76
CA GLU A 486 3.47 -19.92 34.13
C GLU A 486 2.62 -20.14 32.88
N GLN A 487 2.78 -19.29 31.87
CA GLN A 487 2.03 -19.38 30.61
C GLN A 487 2.49 -20.51 29.68
N ARG A 488 3.47 -21.32 30.06
CA ARG A 488 3.66 -22.64 29.43
C ARG A 488 2.57 -23.64 29.81
N ARG A 489 1.80 -23.34 30.88
CA ARG A 489 0.57 -24.04 31.28
C ARG A 489 0.72 -25.54 31.55
N TYR A 490 1.92 -26.01 31.87
CA TYR A 490 2.16 -27.43 32.18
C TYR A 490 1.38 -27.93 33.41
N ASN A 491 1.06 -27.04 34.35
CA ASN A 491 0.37 -27.37 35.60
C ASN A 491 -1.08 -26.87 35.62
N GLY A 492 -1.70 -26.64 34.45
CA GLY A 492 -3.06 -26.13 34.30
C GLY A 492 -3.15 -24.80 33.54
N SER A 493 -4.31 -24.15 33.58
CA SER A 493 -4.62 -22.92 32.80
C SER A 493 -3.81 -21.68 33.20
N GLY A 494 -3.05 -21.73 34.29
CA GLY A 494 -2.38 -20.55 34.86
C GLY A 494 -3.34 -19.64 35.64
N SER A 495 -2.80 -18.54 36.19
CA SER A 495 -3.53 -17.55 37.01
C SER A 495 -4.20 -16.45 36.20
N TYR A 496 -3.87 -16.32 34.92
CA TYR A 496 -4.49 -15.33 34.03
C TYR A 496 -5.57 -15.99 33.17
N SER A 497 -6.76 -15.41 33.23
CA SER A 497 -7.89 -15.68 32.35
C SER A 497 -8.55 -14.36 31.99
N TYR A 498 -9.10 -14.25 30.78
CA TYR A 498 -9.72 -13.02 30.30
C TYR A 498 -11.05 -13.33 29.64
N GLN A 499 -12.05 -12.52 29.95
CA GLN A 499 -13.34 -12.51 29.28
C GLN A 499 -13.87 -11.08 29.27
N ARG A 500 -14.53 -10.68 28.20
CA ARG A 500 -15.27 -9.41 28.14
C ARG A 500 -16.75 -9.68 28.31
N GLU A 501 -17.47 -8.78 28.97
CA GLU A 501 -18.90 -8.91 29.25
C GLU A 501 -19.68 -9.23 27.95
N GLY A 502 -20.55 -10.24 28.02
CA GLY A 502 -21.34 -10.70 26.88
C GLY A 502 -20.61 -11.65 25.92
N ALA A 503 -19.29 -11.83 26.04
CA ALA A 503 -18.57 -12.86 25.28
C ALA A 503 -18.74 -14.25 25.93
N PRO A 504 -18.80 -15.34 25.16
CA PRO A 504 -18.73 -16.69 25.72
C PRO A 504 -17.37 -16.95 26.39
N PRO A 505 -17.26 -17.94 27.31
CA PRO A 505 -15.97 -18.38 27.83
C PRO A 505 -15.03 -18.73 26.68
N ASP A 506 -13.76 -18.35 26.84
CA ASP A 506 -12.76 -18.54 25.80
C ASP A 506 -12.48 -20.04 25.56
N PRO A 507 -12.83 -20.60 24.38
CA PRO A 507 -12.67 -22.02 24.14
C PRO A 507 -11.18 -22.45 24.12
N ARG A 508 -10.24 -21.53 23.95
CA ARG A 508 -8.80 -21.84 23.88
C ARG A 508 -8.25 -22.41 25.20
N ASP A 509 -8.85 -22.08 26.32
CA ASP A 509 -8.46 -22.62 27.64
C ASP A 509 -8.70 -24.12 27.77
N HIS A 510 -9.56 -24.69 26.91
CA HIS A 510 -9.85 -26.11 26.86
C HIS A 510 -9.28 -26.81 25.62
N LEU A 511 -9.03 -26.07 24.53
CA LEU A 511 -8.61 -26.63 23.24
C LEU A 511 -7.09 -26.72 23.05
N ALA A 512 -6.30 -25.89 23.75
CA ALA A 512 -4.86 -25.90 23.60
C ALA A 512 -4.20 -26.96 24.51
N LYS A 513 -3.13 -27.60 24.00
CA LYS A 513 -2.30 -28.49 24.83
C LYS A 513 -0.93 -27.88 25.08
N PRO A 514 -0.45 -27.88 26.34
CA PRO A 514 0.91 -27.49 26.68
C PRO A 514 1.94 -28.27 25.86
N ASN A 515 2.69 -27.55 25.02
CA ASN A 515 3.72 -28.13 24.15
C ASN A 515 5.11 -27.50 24.38
N GLY A 516 5.22 -26.61 25.38
CA GLY A 516 6.44 -25.89 25.74
C GLY A 516 6.53 -24.47 25.20
N LEU A 517 5.68 -24.08 24.24
CA LEU A 517 5.47 -22.68 23.85
C LEU A 517 4.75 -21.90 24.95
N ILE A 518 4.84 -20.57 24.87
CA ILE A 518 4.25 -19.67 25.86
C ILE A 518 2.87 -19.21 25.36
N TYR A 519 1.83 -19.55 26.10
CA TYR A 519 0.45 -19.17 25.80
C TYR A 519 0.28 -17.65 25.84
N SER A 520 -0.51 -17.08 24.91
CA SER A 520 -0.92 -15.67 24.91
C SER A 520 -2.38 -15.56 24.46
N TYR A 521 -3.15 -14.64 25.05
CA TYR A 521 -4.56 -14.47 24.66
C TYR A 521 -4.70 -13.53 23.46
N PHE A 522 -3.84 -12.52 23.40
CA PHE A 522 -3.95 -11.43 22.44
C PHE A 522 -2.74 -11.35 21.53
N ARG A 523 -2.98 -10.82 20.33
CA ARG A 523 -1.96 -10.45 19.35
C ARG A 523 -1.40 -9.06 19.67
N PRO A 524 -0.31 -8.62 19.02
CA PRO A 524 0.15 -7.25 19.10
C PRO A 524 -0.84 -6.22 18.53
N SER A 525 -1.92 -6.66 17.88
CA SER A 525 -3.07 -5.82 17.47
C SER A 525 -4.10 -5.61 18.58
N ASP A 526 -3.84 -6.11 19.79
CA ASP A 526 -4.79 -6.17 20.91
C ASP A 526 -6.07 -7.00 20.62
N ASP A 527 -6.08 -7.77 19.51
CA ASP A 527 -7.15 -8.72 19.15
C ASP A 527 -6.94 -10.09 19.79
N LEU A 528 -8.04 -10.76 20.13
CA LEU A 528 -8.00 -12.15 20.58
C LEU A 528 -7.44 -13.08 19.48
N GLN A 529 -6.50 -13.94 19.88
CA GLN A 529 -5.95 -14.97 18.99
C GLN A 529 -6.99 -16.04 18.63
N THR A 530 -6.84 -16.68 17.47
CA THR A 530 -7.65 -17.86 17.12
C THR A 530 -7.14 -19.09 17.86
N PHE A 531 -5.81 -19.27 17.87
CA PHE A 531 -5.13 -20.26 18.70
C PHE A 531 -4.04 -19.60 19.54
N PRO A 532 -3.76 -20.09 20.75
CA PRO A 532 -3.06 -19.30 21.76
C PRO A 532 -1.53 -19.27 21.66
N TYR A 533 -0.96 -20.03 20.72
CA TYR A 533 0.47 -20.01 20.45
C TYR A 533 0.74 -19.21 19.18
N LEU A 534 0.83 -17.88 19.34
CA LEU A 534 1.21 -16.95 18.28
C LEU A 534 2.71 -17.07 17.94
N ILE A 535 3.01 -17.66 16.79
CA ILE A 535 4.36 -18.04 16.36
C ILE A 535 5.33 -16.85 16.25
N PRO A 536 4.96 -15.70 15.66
CA PRO A 536 5.82 -14.51 15.68
C PRO A 536 6.28 -14.10 17.08
N SER A 537 5.38 -14.11 18.06
CA SER A 537 5.72 -13.78 19.45
C SER A 537 6.58 -14.84 20.12
N GLN A 538 6.49 -16.12 19.73
CA GLN A 538 7.40 -17.16 20.23
C GLN A 538 8.84 -16.93 19.76
N PHE A 539 9.03 -16.62 18.47
CA PHE A 539 10.36 -16.25 17.95
C PHE A 539 10.90 -15.01 18.65
N PHE A 540 10.06 -13.99 18.85
CA PHE A 540 10.49 -12.79 19.55
C PHE A 540 10.85 -13.06 21.01
N ALA A 541 10.09 -13.90 21.72
CA ALA A 541 10.42 -14.33 23.09
C ALA A 541 11.76 -15.08 23.15
N HIS A 542 11.98 -16.05 22.25
CA HIS A 542 13.25 -16.77 22.16
C HIS A 542 14.42 -15.80 21.94
N HIS A 543 14.29 -14.87 20.99
CA HIS A 543 15.32 -13.88 20.70
C HIS A 543 15.58 -12.96 21.91
N SER A 544 14.53 -12.37 22.47
CA SER A 544 14.63 -11.44 23.60
C SER A 544 15.22 -12.09 24.86
N LEU A 545 14.95 -13.38 25.10
CA LEU A 545 15.59 -14.13 26.18
C LEU A 545 17.08 -14.34 25.93
N LYS A 546 17.52 -14.57 24.69
CA LYS A 546 18.95 -14.64 24.33
C LYS A 546 19.64 -13.30 24.56
N LEU A 547 18.99 -12.19 24.20
CA LEU A 547 19.48 -10.83 24.48
C LEU A 547 19.65 -10.62 26.00
N LEU A 548 18.63 -10.99 26.78
CA LEU A 548 18.69 -10.91 28.23
C LEU A 548 19.83 -11.76 28.81
N LEU A 549 20.02 -13.00 28.33
CA LEU A 549 21.09 -13.88 28.76
C LEU A 549 22.48 -13.28 28.50
N GLU A 550 22.67 -12.64 27.35
CA GLU A 550 23.92 -11.95 27.03
C GLU A 550 24.23 -10.85 28.05
N LEU A 551 23.26 -10.00 28.37
CA LEU A 551 23.41 -8.95 29.37
C LEU A 551 23.67 -9.53 30.77
N VAL A 552 22.85 -10.49 31.21
CA VAL A 552 22.94 -11.08 32.57
C VAL A 552 24.29 -11.76 32.80
N LYS A 553 24.86 -12.44 31.80
CA LYS A 553 26.21 -13.01 31.88
C LYS A 553 27.29 -11.95 32.13
N ASN A 554 27.10 -10.72 31.65
CA ASN A 554 28.04 -9.62 31.87
C ASN A 554 27.85 -8.91 33.21
N LEU A 555 26.68 -9.01 33.85
CA LEU A 555 26.43 -8.40 35.16
C LEU A 555 27.19 -9.08 36.30
N THR A 556 27.62 -10.34 36.13
CA THR A 556 28.38 -11.14 37.12
C THR A 556 27.71 -11.31 38.49
N TRP A 557 26.39 -11.06 38.58
CA TRP A 557 25.65 -11.26 39.83
C TRP A 557 25.44 -12.75 40.10
N THR A 558 25.38 -13.13 41.39
CA THR A 558 25.22 -14.52 41.86
C THR A 558 23.78 -15.02 41.82
N ASP A 559 22.90 -14.42 41.02
CA ASP A 559 21.48 -14.76 41.03
C ASP A 559 21.15 -15.95 40.12
N ASP A 560 19.97 -16.54 40.38
CA ASP A 560 19.44 -17.76 39.78
C ASP A 560 18.75 -17.55 38.40
N PHE A 561 18.58 -16.31 37.93
CA PHE A 561 17.84 -16.09 36.68
C PHE A 561 18.49 -16.73 35.45
N SER A 562 19.82 -16.94 35.45
CA SER A 562 20.52 -17.47 34.28
C SER A 562 20.02 -18.86 33.88
N ASP A 563 19.75 -19.72 34.86
CA ASP A 563 19.25 -21.09 34.63
C ASP A 563 17.80 -21.06 34.10
N ASP A 564 17.00 -20.14 34.63
CA ASP A 564 15.62 -19.92 34.18
C ASP A 564 15.55 -19.42 32.74
N ILE A 565 16.42 -18.46 32.40
CA ILE A 565 16.54 -17.93 31.05
C ILE A 565 16.99 -19.04 30.09
N LEU A 566 18.04 -19.78 30.45
CA LEU A 566 18.54 -20.91 29.65
C LEU A 566 17.46 -21.97 29.44
N SER A 567 16.72 -22.33 30.48
CA SER A 567 15.63 -23.30 30.40
C SER A 567 14.54 -22.86 29.42
N LEU A 568 14.09 -21.60 29.49
CA LEU A 568 13.10 -21.07 28.55
C LEU A 568 13.64 -21.03 27.11
N ILE A 569 14.88 -20.57 26.92
CA ILE A 569 15.53 -20.55 25.59
C ILE A 569 15.58 -21.96 25.02
N SER A 570 16.11 -22.94 25.77
CA SER A 570 16.27 -24.32 25.29
C SER A 570 14.94 -24.94 24.87
N HIS A 571 13.87 -24.73 25.64
CA HIS A 571 12.55 -25.24 25.30
C HIS A 571 11.93 -24.57 24.07
N LEU A 572 11.98 -23.24 23.97
CA LEU A 572 11.52 -22.56 22.76
C LEU A 572 12.36 -22.98 21.56
N HIS A 573 13.68 -23.07 21.73
CA HIS A 573 14.61 -23.45 20.67
C HIS A 573 14.30 -24.83 20.10
N SER A 574 14.05 -25.82 20.97
CA SER A 574 13.73 -27.18 20.55
C SER A 574 12.47 -27.29 19.69
N ILE A 575 11.52 -26.36 19.84
CA ILE A 575 10.26 -26.35 19.11
C ILE A 575 10.36 -25.49 17.84
N LEU A 576 10.99 -24.31 17.96
CA LEU A 576 11.09 -23.34 16.88
C LEU A 576 12.14 -23.69 15.84
N PHE A 577 13.16 -24.47 16.22
CA PHE A 577 14.31 -24.81 15.37
C PHE A 577 14.60 -26.31 15.35
N ASP A 578 13.61 -27.16 15.63
CA ASP A 578 13.69 -28.63 15.51
C ASP A 578 14.40 -29.01 14.20
N ASP A 579 15.37 -29.93 14.25
CA ASP A 579 16.12 -30.36 13.07
C ASP A 579 15.23 -30.94 11.97
N ASN A 580 14.02 -31.43 12.29
CA ASN A 580 13.01 -31.82 11.31
C ASN A 580 12.52 -30.66 10.43
N ILE A 581 12.56 -29.42 10.94
CA ILE A 581 12.24 -28.19 10.19
C ILE A 581 13.21 -28.05 9.01
N LYS A 582 14.49 -28.40 9.18
CA LYS A 582 15.51 -28.32 8.13
C LYS A 582 15.37 -29.40 7.07
N ASN A 583 14.68 -30.50 7.38
CA ASN A 583 14.47 -31.63 6.47
C ASN A 583 13.22 -31.48 5.57
N ASN A 584 12.62 -30.29 5.50
CA ASN A 584 11.39 -30.00 4.73
C ASN A 584 10.18 -30.86 5.13
N ILE A 585 10.06 -31.22 6.40
CA ILE A 585 8.93 -31.97 6.96
C ILE A 585 8.07 -31.03 7.80
N GLU A 586 6.75 -31.23 7.81
CA GLU A 586 5.83 -30.49 8.68
C GLU A 586 6.16 -30.71 10.16
N THR A 587 6.22 -29.65 10.94
CA THR A 587 6.36 -29.70 12.40
C THR A 587 5.17 -29.04 13.09
N LEU A 588 5.24 -28.87 14.41
CA LEU A 588 4.22 -28.16 15.17
C LEU A 588 4.01 -26.73 14.66
N ILE A 589 5.06 -26.05 14.18
CA ILE A 589 4.99 -24.64 13.79
C ILE A 589 5.01 -24.43 12.27
N THR A 590 5.52 -25.40 11.49
CA THR A 590 5.62 -25.29 10.02
C THR A 590 4.52 -26.07 9.29
N PHE A 591 4.13 -25.59 8.12
CA PHE A 591 3.11 -26.20 7.26
C PHE A 591 3.63 -26.38 5.83
N GLN A 592 3.39 -27.53 5.21
CA GLN A 592 3.76 -27.76 3.82
C GLN A 592 2.66 -27.22 2.90
N HIS A 593 2.72 -25.92 2.59
CA HIS A 593 1.75 -25.27 1.73
C HIS A 593 1.92 -25.71 0.27
N LYS A 594 0.84 -26.18 -0.38
CA LYS A 594 0.88 -26.72 -1.76
C LYS A 594 1.52 -25.78 -2.79
N LYS A 595 1.33 -24.46 -2.63
CA LYS A 595 1.84 -23.42 -3.55
C LYS A 595 3.20 -22.84 -3.15
N TYR A 596 3.49 -22.77 -1.85
CA TYR A 596 4.63 -22.00 -1.33
C TYR A 596 5.75 -22.87 -0.77
N GLY A 597 5.52 -24.18 -0.62
CA GLY A 597 6.41 -25.06 0.11
C GLY A 597 6.24 -24.92 1.63
N LEU A 598 7.28 -25.26 2.37
CA LEU A 598 7.27 -25.16 3.84
C LEU A 598 7.20 -23.68 4.27
N ILE A 599 6.18 -23.33 5.06
CA ILE A 599 5.94 -21.99 5.63
C ILE A 599 5.76 -22.07 7.14
N TYR A 600 5.92 -20.95 7.85
CA TYR A 600 5.50 -20.82 9.24
C TYR A 600 3.99 -20.60 9.35
N SER A 601 3.36 -21.23 10.34
CA SER A 601 1.98 -20.94 10.73
C SER A 601 1.93 -19.63 11.54
N TYR A 602 0.81 -18.91 11.54
CA TYR A 602 0.67 -17.69 12.34
C TYR A 602 0.36 -18.02 13.80
N GLU A 603 -0.64 -18.88 14.02
CA GLU A 603 -1.01 -19.38 15.33
C GLU A 603 -1.24 -20.90 15.28
N ILE A 604 -0.99 -21.58 16.40
CA ILE A 604 -1.26 -23.02 16.55
C ILE A 604 -1.88 -23.33 17.91
N ASN A 605 -2.57 -24.47 18.03
CA ASN A 605 -3.13 -24.94 19.31
C ASN A 605 -2.25 -25.98 20.05
N GLY A 606 -1.14 -26.38 19.43
CA GLY A 606 -0.21 -27.37 19.99
C GLY A 606 -0.58 -28.84 19.74
N ILE A 607 -1.69 -29.13 19.04
CA ILE A 607 -2.07 -30.50 18.65
C ILE A 607 -2.26 -30.71 17.14
N GLY A 608 -2.04 -29.67 16.33
CA GLY A 608 -1.96 -29.76 14.87
C GLY A 608 -2.81 -28.74 14.13
N ASP A 609 -3.81 -28.14 14.79
CA ASP A 609 -4.59 -27.06 14.17
C ASP A 609 -3.76 -25.77 14.12
N ARG A 610 -3.98 -25.04 13.03
CA ARG A 610 -3.17 -23.89 12.66
C ARG A 610 -4.02 -22.82 11.99
N ASN A 611 -3.68 -21.57 12.27
CA ASN A 611 -4.17 -20.40 11.57
C ASN A 611 -3.09 -19.95 10.58
N LEU A 612 -3.40 -19.97 9.28
CA LEU A 612 -2.49 -19.56 8.22
C LEU A 612 -2.86 -18.16 7.75
N MET A 613 -2.18 -17.15 8.28
CA MET A 613 -2.37 -15.74 7.95
C MET A 613 -1.12 -14.92 8.31
N ASP A 614 -1.21 -13.60 8.25
CA ASP A 614 -0.33 -12.68 8.99
C ASP A 614 -1.12 -11.42 9.34
N ASP A 615 -0.65 -10.69 10.35
CA ASP A 615 -1.21 -9.41 10.79
C ASP A 615 -0.16 -8.30 10.60
N ALA A 616 -0.62 -7.06 10.46
CA ALA A 616 0.26 -5.91 10.31
C ALA A 616 1.06 -5.54 11.56
N ASN A 617 0.53 -5.83 12.76
CA ASN A 617 1.17 -5.48 14.01
C ASN A 617 2.38 -6.38 14.29
N ILE A 618 3.42 -5.79 14.87
CA ILE A 618 4.73 -6.42 15.06
C ILE A 618 4.84 -6.86 16.53
N PRO A 619 5.25 -8.11 16.84
CA PRO A 619 5.74 -9.17 15.95
C PRO A 619 4.70 -9.80 14.99
N SER A 620 5.03 -9.78 13.70
CA SER A 620 4.36 -10.51 12.61
C SER A 620 5.32 -11.50 11.95
N LEU A 621 4.81 -12.45 11.14
CA LEU A 621 5.67 -13.36 10.37
C LEU A 621 6.56 -12.57 9.40
N LEU A 622 6.03 -11.52 8.79
CA LEU A 622 6.78 -10.59 7.93
C LEU A 622 7.96 -9.93 8.67
N SER A 623 7.81 -9.66 9.98
CA SER A 623 8.80 -8.93 10.79
C SER A 623 9.95 -9.77 11.34
N LEU A 624 9.93 -11.10 11.17
CA LEU A 624 10.88 -11.99 11.84
C LEU A 624 12.36 -11.63 11.61
N PRO A 625 12.83 -11.31 10.37
CA PRO A 625 14.22 -10.91 10.19
C PRO A 625 14.57 -9.55 10.80
N TYR A 626 13.58 -8.68 11.01
CA TYR A 626 13.79 -7.38 11.66
C TYR A 626 13.95 -7.55 13.18
N LEU A 627 13.08 -8.34 13.82
CA LEU A 627 13.12 -8.55 15.26
C LEU A 627 14.17 -9.56 15.71
N CYS A 628 14.40 -10.60 14.90
CA CYS A 628 15.23 -11.75 15.25
C CYS A 628 16.36 -11.96 14.22
N PRO A 629 17.17 -10.95 13.87
CA PRO A 629 18.12 -11.01 12.74
C PRO A 629 19.20 -12.08 12.90
N ASN A 630 19.48 -12.51 14.14
CA ASN A 630 20.45 -13.57 14.44
C ASN A 630 19.84 -14.98 14.46
N ASP A 631 18.51 -15.09 14.43
CA ASP A 631 17.79 -16.36 14.49
C ASP A 631 17.10 -16.67 13.15
N ILE A 632 16.55 -15.65 12.48
CA ILE A 632 15.86 -15.79 11.18
C ILE A 632 16.48 -14.82 10.17
N SER A 633 17.18 -15.37 9.18
CA SER A 633 17.73 -14.57 8.08
C SER A 633 16.66 -14.21 7.06
N ILE A 634 16.79 -13.05 6.42
CA ILE A 634 16.00 -12.70 5.22
C ILE A 634 16.11 -13.74 4.10
N ASN A 635 17.22 -14.50 4.06
CA ASN A 635 17.48 -15.54 3.08
C ASN A 635 17.03 -16.93 3.54
N ASP A 636 16.51 -17.08 4.77
CA ASP A 636 15.98 -18.34 5.26
C ASP A 636 14.87 -18.84 4.31
N PRO A 637 14.96 -20.09 3.81
CA PRO A 637 14.03 -20.58 2.80
C PRO A 637 12.59 -20.64 3.29
N ILE A 638 12.35 -20.99 4.56
CA ILE A 638 11.02 -21.07 5.15
C ILE A 638 10.46 -19.65 5.33
N TYR A 639 11.28 -18.71 5.79
CA TYR A 639 10.89 -17.30 5.85
C TYR A 639 10.57 -16.76 4.45
N ARG A 640 11.37 -17.03 3.42
CA ARG A 640 11.09 -16.56 2.06
C ARG A 640 9.79 -17.12 1.49
N ASN A 641 9.49 -18.39 1.76
CA ASN A 641 8.21 -19.01 1.39
C ASN A 641 7.05 -18.37 2.16
N THR A 642 7.23 -18.17 3.47
CA THR A 642 6.26 -17.50 4.35
C THR A 642 6.01 -16.08 3.87
N ARG A 643 7.06 -15.31 3.57
CA ARG A 643 6.98 -13.95 3.01
C ARG A 643 6.16 -13.89 1.73
N LYS A 644 6.38 -14.83 0.80
CA LYS A 644 5.57 -14.94 -0.42
C LYS A 644 4.11 -15.24 -0.13
N PHE A 645 3.84 -16.12 0.84
CA PHE A 645 2.48 -16.44 1.29
C PHE A 645 1.79 -15.21 1.90
N VAL A 646 2.41 -14.55 2.89
CA VAL A 646 1.80 -13.45 3.64
C VAL A 646 1.59 -12.18 2.81
N LEU A 647 2.40 -11.98 1.77
CA LEU A 647 2.28 -10.89 0.79
C LEU A 647 1.47 -11.29 -0.46
N SER A 648 0.51 -12.20 -0.30
CA SER A 648 -0.36 -12.69 -1.37
C SER A 648 -1.81 -12.80 -0.90
N LYS A 649 -2.74 -12.92 -1.86
CA LYS A 649 -4.17 -13.16 -1.57
C LYS A 649 -4.47 -14.47 -0.82
N ASP A 650 -3.48 -15.35 -0.65
CA ASP A 650 -3.63 -16.57 0.15
C ASP A 650 -3.54 -16.27 1.65
N ASN A 651 -2.99 -15.11 2.04
CA ASN A 651 -3.20 -14.54 3.37
C ASN A 651 -4.55 -13.80 3.38
N PRO A 652 -5.52 -14.18 4.24
CA PRO A 652 -6.84 -13.55 4.28
C PRO A 652 -6.82 -12.05 4.60
N TRP A 653 -5.73 -11.55 5.21
CA TRP A 653 -5.56 -10.14 5.59
C TRP A 653 -4.61 -9.38 4.67
N PHE A 654 -4.21 -9.96 3.54
CA PHE A 654 -3.51 -9.22 2.49
C PHE A 654 -4.52 -8.63 1.50
N PHE A 655 -4.46 -7.31 1.34
CA PHE A 655 -5.34 -6.57 0.44
C PHE A 655 -4.55 -5.90 -0.67
N LYS A 656 -5.18 -5.76 -1.82
CA LYS A 656 -4.63 -5.05 -2.98
C LYS A 656 -5.75 -4.30 -3.69
N GLY A 657 -5.63 -2.98 -3.71
CA GLY A 657 -6.52 -2.07 -4.43
C GLY A 657 -5.74 -1.23 -5.44
N ASP A 658 -6.34 -0.12 -5.83
CA ASP A 658 -5.80 0.78 -6.85
C ASP A 658 -4.62 1.61 -6.35
N VAL A 659 -4.60 1.93 -5.04
CA VAL A 659 -3.59 2.82 -4.44
C VAL A 659 -2.60 2.04 -3.58
N LEU A 660 -3.07 1.12 -2.74
CA LEU A 660 -2.24 0.38 -1.80
C LEU A 660 -2.35 -1.14 -1.98
N GLN A 661 -1.28 -1.82 -1.60
CA GLN A 661 -1.28 -3.24 -1.33
C GLN A 661 -0.44 -3.56 -0.10
N GLY A 662 -0.93 -4.44 0.75
CA GLY A 662 -0.24 -4.79 1.99
C GLY A 662 -1.10 -5.62 2.93
N ILE A 663 -0.59 -5.82 4.13
CA ILE A 663 -1.24 -6.60 5.18
C ILE A 663 -1.99 -5.63 6.09
N GLY A 664 -3.23 -6.00 6.44
CA GLY A 664 -4.02 -5.37 7.48
C GLY A 664 -4.18 -6.30 8.68
N GLY A 665 -5.41 -6.48 9.12
CA GLY A 665 -5.78 -7.39 10.21
C GLY A 665 -7.26 -7.31 10.53
N PRO A 666 -7.79 -8.23 11.37
CA PRO A 666 -9.18 -8.20 11.78
C PRO A 666 -9.55 -6.96 12.61
N HIS A 667 -8.57 -6.29 13.22
CA HIS A 667 -8.79 -5.13 14.09
C HIS A 667 -9.64 -4.03 13.45
N VAL A 668 -9.27 -3.60 12.24
CA VAL A 668 -10.03 -2.58 11.47
C VAL A 668 -10.93 -3.25 10.43
N GLY A 669 -10.51 -4.39 9.88
CA GLY A 669 -11.29 -5.20 8.96
C GLY A 669 -10.87 -5.09 7.49
N TYR A 670 -11.78 -5.51 6.61
CA TYR A 670 -11.49 -5.73 5.20
C TYR A 670 -11.13 -4.45 4.44
N GLY A 671 -10.11 -4.54 3.57
CA GLY A 671 -9.71 -3.44 2.69
C GLY A 671 -8.83 -2.38 3.35
N MET A 672 -8.48 -2.53 4.63
CA MET A 672 -7.67 -1.58 5.37
C MET A 672 -6.24 -2.11 5.55
N VAL A 673 -5.26 -1.48 4.91
CA VAL A 673 -3.83 -1.84 4.99
C VAL A 673 -3.11 -0.93 5.95
N TRP A 674 -2.19 -1.48 6.74
CA TRP A 674 -1.46 -0.73 7.75
C TRP A 674 -0.08 -0.30 7.24
N PRO A 675 0.30 0.98 7.40
CA PRO A 675 1.66 1.45 7.12
C PRO A 675 2.76 0.64 7.82
N LEU A 676 2.50 0.12 9.03
CA LEU A 676 3.45 -0.76 9.74
C LEU A 676 3.87 -1.96 8.87
N ALA A 677 2.94 -2.63 8.21
CA ALA A 677 3.22 -3.76 7.35
C ALA A 677 4.00 -3.35 6.08
N ILE A 678 3.70 -2.19 5.50
CA ILE A 678 4.40 -1.66 4.32
C ILE A 678 5.85 -1.30 4.69
N ILE A 679 6.05 -0.63 5.83
CA ILE A 679 7.38 -0.30 6.33
C ILE A 679 8.15 -1.59 6.63
N MET A 680 7.51 -2.57 7.28
CA MET A 680 8.15 -3.84 7.60
C MET A 680 8.52 -4.63 6.34
N ARG A 681 7.67 -4.60 5.30
CA ARG A 681 7.97 -5.15 3.98
C ARG A 681 9.26 -4.53 3.41
N GLY A 682 9.41 -3.21 3.50
CA GLY A 682 10.61 -2.50 3.08
C GLY A 682 11.86 -2.79 3.94
N LEU A 683 11.69 -2.93 5.26
CA LEU A 683 12.79 -3.24 6.19
C LEU A 683 13.32 -4.66 6.05
N THR A 684 12.52 -5.58 5.50
CA THR A 684 12.81 -7.01 5.41
C THR A 684 12.96 -7.49 3.96
N THR A 685 13.40 -6.60 3.06
CA THR A 685 13.78 -6.91 1.68
C THR A 685 15.14 -6.32 1.33
N ASN A 686 15.85 -6.99 0.42
CA ASN A 686 17.05 -6.44 -0.23
C ASN A 686 16.77 -5.96 -1.67
N ASP A 687 15.56 -6.19 -2.18
CA ASP A 687 15.15 -5.80 -3.53
C ASP A 687 14.83 -4.29 -3.55
N ASP A 688 15.60 -3.55 -4.36
CA ASP A 688 15.45 -2.11 -4.50
C ASP A 688 14.08 -1.73 -5.06
N ASP A 689 13.51 -2.50 -6.00
CA ASP A 689 12.22 -2.18 -6.59
C ASP A 689 11.08 -2.40 -5.60
N GLU A 690 11.19 -3.42 -4.74
CA GLU A 690 10.25 -3.61 -3.63
C GLU A 690 10.36 -2.48 -2.60
N ILE A 691 11.57 -1.98 -2.29
CA ILE A 691 11.76 -0.81 -1.42
C ILE A 691 11.13 0.43 -2.03
N ARG A 692 11.34 0.68 -3.33
CA ARG A 692 10.73 1.81 -4.05
C ARG A 692 9.20 1.73 -4.02
N LEU A 693 8.65 0.52 -4.21
CA LEU A 693 7.20 0.29 -4.09
C LEU A 693 6.69 0.67 -2.69
N CYS A 694 7.39 0.26 -1.63
CA CYS A 694 7.00 0.60 -0.25
C CYS A 694 7.06 2.11 -0.01
N LEU A 695 8.14 2.79 -0.42
CA LEU A 695 8.27 4.24 -0.28
C LEU A 695 7.18 5.00 -1.02
N ASN A 696 6.89 4.59 -2.26
CA ASN A 696 5.83 5.18 -3.07
C ASN A 696 4.45 4.97 -2.43
N MET A 697 4.15 3.79 -1.90
CA MET A 697 2.88 3.54 -1.19
C MET A 697 2.75 4.42 0.06
N LEU A 698 3.81 4.57 0.85
CA LEU A 698 3.81 5.42 2.06
C LEU A 698 3.67 6.91 1.72
N GLN A 699 4.33 7.39 0.67
CA GLN A 699 4.16 8.77 0.19
C GLN A 699 2.77 9.03 -0.38
N LYS A 700 2.14 8.06 -1.05
CA LYS A 700 0.81 8.26 -1.65
C LYS A 700 -0.35 8.14 -0.67
N SER A 701 -0.08 7.84 0.60
CA SER A 701 -1.12 7.45 1.55
C SER A 701 -1.16 8.21 2.88
N HIS A 702 -0.34 9.25 3.02
CA HIS A 702 -0.39 10.13 4.20
C HIS A 702 -1.51 11.18 4.16
N ASP A 703 -2.28 11.28 3.07
CA ASP A 703 -3.41 12.22 2.91
C ASP A 703 -3.07 13.69 3.24
N ASP A 704 -1.89 14.17 2.82
CA ASP A 704 -1.36 15.50 3.11
C ASP A 704 -1.22 15.84 4.62
N THR A 705 -1.40 14.87 5.52
CA THR A 705 -1.25 15.06 6.96
C THR A 705 0.21 15.21 7.37
N GLY A 706 1.12 14.63 6.58
CA GLY A 706 2.54 14.57 6.89
C GLY A 706 2.93 13.50 7.91
N PHE A 707 2.01 12.58 8.24
CA PHE A 707 2.20 11.51 9.21
C PHE A 707 1.78 10.14 8.67
N MET A 708 2.22 9.08 9.34
CA MET A 708 1.74 7.73 9.11
C MET A 708 0.49 7.47 9.96
N HIS A 709 -0.46 6.75 9.36
CA HIS A 709 -1.72 6.35 9.99
C HIS A 709 -1.66 4.92 10.53
N GLU A 710 -2.69 4.49 11.24
CA GLU A 710 -2.81 3.09 11.67
C GLU A 710 -3.17 2.19 10.49
N SER A 711 -4.26 2.49 9.80
CA SER A 711 -4.74 1.74 8.65
C SER A 711 -5.32 2.67 7.60
N ILE A 712 -5.27 2.25 6.33
CA ILE A 712 -5.63 3.06 5.17
C ILE A 712 -6.38 2.18 4.16
N ASP A 713 -7.50 2.67 3.64
CA ASP A 713 -8.27 1.97 2.60
C ASP A 713 -7.42 1.79 1.34
N ILE A 714 -7.46 0.59 0.76
CA ILE A 714 -6.65 0.23 -0.40
C ILE A 714 -6.92 1.03 -1.68
N ASN A 715 -8.07 1.68 -1.78
CA ASN A 715 -8.52 2.46 -2.94
C ASN A 715 -8.62 3.96 -2.65
N ASP A 716 -8.75 4.35 -1.38
CA ASP A 716 -9.05 5.72 -0.97
C ASP A 716 -8.22 6.14 0.26
N PRO A 717 -7.01 6.71 0.07
CA PRO A 717 -6.14 7.07 1.18
C PRO A 717 -6.70 8.11 2.16
N MET A 718 -7.76 8.82 1.79
CA MET A 718 -8.47 9.75 2.69
C MET A 718 -9.25 9.00 3.77
N LYS A 719 -9.54 7.71 3.56
CA LYS A 719 -10.16 6.83 4.55
C LYS A 719 -9.07 6.09 5.30
N PHE A 720 -8.69 6.65 6.44
CA PHE A 720 -7.71 6.07 7.33
C PHE A 720 -8.20 6.10 8.78
N THR A 721 -7.57 5.30 9.63
CA THR A 721 -7.76 5.31 11.08
C THR A 721 -6.54 5.90 11.76
N ARG A 722 -6.77 6.57 12.90
CA ARG A 722 -5.75 7.20 13.77
C ARG A 722 -4.81 8.14 13.03
N SER A 723 -5.16 9.43 13.01
CA SER A 723 -4.29 10.50 12.49
C SER A 723 -3.03 10.73 13.34
N TRP A 724 -3.02 10.24 14.58
CA TRP A 724 -1.90 10.38 15.51
C TRP A 724 -1.48 9.02 16.08
N PHE A 725 -0.62 8.34 15.32
CA PHE A 725 -0.03 7.07 15.74
C PHE A 725 1.51 7.15 15.77
N ALA A 726 2.05 7.43 16.96
CA ALA A 726 3.46 7.75 17.11
C ALA A 726 4.39 6.57 16.81
N TRP A 727 3.94 5.33 17.04
CA TRP A 727 4.71 4.14 16.68
C TRP A 727 4.95 4.04 15.17
N ALA A 728 3.89 4.18 14.35
CA ALA A 728 4.02 4.16 12.89
C ALA A 728 4.95 5.28 12.38
N ASN A 729 4.86 6.47 12.98
CA ASN A 729 5.75 7.60 12.70
C ASN A 729 7.22 7.30 13.03
N SER A 730 7.50 6.76 14.23
CA SER A 730 8.85 6.37 14.64
C SER A 730 9.43 5.28 13.72
N LEU A 731 8.64 4.27 13.35
CA LEU A 731 9.08 3.18 12.49
C LEU A 731 9.35 3.65 11.05
N PHE A 732 8.53 4.56 10.51
CA PHE A 732 8.81 5.20 9.23
C PHE A 732 10.11 6.00 9.27
N GLY A 733 10.32 6.78 10.33
CA GLY A 733 11.57 7.50 10.55
C GLY A 733 12.78 6.56 10.62
N GLU A 734 12.67 5.43 11.32
CA GLU A 734 13.70 4.38 11.36
C GLU A 734 14.01 3.85 9.95
N PHE A 735 12.98 3.57 9.16
CA PHE A 735 13.11 3.06 7.80
C PHE A 735 13.84 4.04 6.88
N ILE A 736 13.44 5.32 6.88
CA ILE A 736 14.13 6.36 6.10
C ILE A 736 15.57 6.53 6.58
N TRP A 737 15.83 6.49 7.88
CA TRP A 737 17.18 6.63 8.41
C TRP A 737 18.08 5.46 8.03
N LYS A 738 17.57 4.22 8.06
CA LYS A 738 18.28 3.03 7.55
C LYS A 738 18.62 3.18 6.08
N LEU A 739 17.64 3.54 5.24
CA LEU A 739 17.86 3.75 3.81
C LEU A 739 18.86 4.88 3.56
N TYR A 740 18.82 5.96 4.33
CA TYR A 740 19.80 7.04 4.22
C TYR A 740 21.24 6.55 4.45
N ARG A 741 21.43 5.60 5.37
CA ARG A 741 22.75 5.03 5.70
C ARG A 741 23.24 4.00 4.68
N GLU A 742 22.32 3.20 4.14
CA GLU A 742 22.68 1.99 3.39
C GLU A 742 22.36 2.09 1.89
N LYS A 743 21.30 2.80 1.53
CA LYS A 743 20.74 2.85 0.17
C LYS A 743 20.23 4.26 -0.19
N LYS A 744 21.03 5.30 0.11
CA LYS A 744 20.63 6.71 -0.04
C LYS A 744 20.03 7.03 -1.41
N TYR A 745 20.57 6.44 -2.48
CA TYR A 745 20.14 6.65 -3.86
C TYR A 745 18.66 6.31 -4.09
N LEU A 746 18.05 5.47 -3.24
CA LEU A 746 16.61 5.21 -3.30
C LEU A 746 15.81 6.45 -2.87
N LEU A 747 16.25 7.17 -1.84
CA LEU A 747 15.56 8.36 -1.33
C LEU A 747 15.66 9.58 -2.26
N ASP A 748 16.57 9.55 -3.24
CA ASP A 748 16.79 10.64 -4.18
C ASP A 748 15.89 10.57 -5.43
N GLY A 749 15.13 9.48 -5.59
CA GLY A 749 14.18 9.32 -6.69
C GLY A 749 12.97 10.25 -6.54
N ILE A 750 12.64 10.97 -7.62
CA ILE A 750 11.30 11.51 -7.82
C ILE A 750 10.46 10.30 -8.23
N TYR A 751 9.78 9.68 -7.28
CA TYR A 751 8.83 8.63 -7.60
C TYR A 751 7.73 9.27 -8.43
N ALA A 752 7.66 8.86 -9.70
CA ALA A 752 6.98 9.56 -10.78
C ALA A 752 5.61 10.14 -10.39
N GLU A 753 5.49 11.47 -10.56
CA GLU A 753 4.29 12.31 -10.40
C GLU A 753 3.19 12.02 -11.44
#